data_AF-A0A246RFS8-F1
#
_entry.id   AF-A0A246RFS8-F1
#
_cell.length_a   1.000
_cell.length_b   1.000
_cell.length_c   1.000
_cell.angle_alpha   90.00
_cell.angle_beta   90.00
_cell.angle_gamma   90.00
#
_symmetry.space_group_name_H-M   'P 1'
#
loop_
_entity.id
_entity.type
_entity.pdbx_description
1 polymer ?
#
loop_
_entity_poly.entity_id
_entity_poly.type
_entity_poly.pdbx_seq_one_letter_code
_entity_poly.pdbx_strand_id
1 'polypeptide(L)'
;MTPPVPRRRAPWVLAATTALTVLVGGLTLTTADAPAEAATVGAGSYTTDPVGPLPTGCGALSTNPRQFATANAPAGPVPTNDWWSSLLWKKTNCSYSEPLHAHPVSYQPFGDGLGFSAPSAATVSGTATGVGEFKYTYTEDIRVGVAALGAPVVKVDDWTDWTVSPYWSDGARTLRATIGHGLPFAYFQASGGDAQINPTGGAATVWSNNGGTIGFTVRGHDYVGYAPTGATWSVTNGRITSSLAGKGYFSIALLPPTTDATARASLATSYGRYAHAHVTGTRVGYTYDPATSTVTTTYSFTTTAREGTATQTVVSLYPHQWKALAGSTPLTQTYPSARGRMKVLTGVASFRTAMKFHGVLPEVPAVATGSGSDLAQLKEQLAAVRGNPMDQRGTDTYWTGKGLGRAARIAEIADQVGDTETRNAALAAIRSTLTDWFTATPGKAAKVFYYDRNWGTLIGYPASYGSDQELNDHHFHYGYFIAAAATLAKFDPAWAAQSQYGGMVDLLIRDANNYQRSDTRFPYLRDFDIYAGHDWASGHGSFNAGNNQESSSEGMNFANALIQWGQATGDTAVRDAGVFIYTTQAATIQEYWFDVDDENYPAAFGHSTVGMVWGDGGAYATWFSAEPEMIQGINMLPVTGGHLYLGYRPAYNKANYAELVRNNGGEPTVWQDIHWQFLALGDPDAALAKLRANPGYTPEEGESRAHTFHWVRNLAALGQVDTTVTASHPLAAVFNRNGARTYVASNITAAPLTVRFSDGTGLTVAAGKTATTGAYTWSGGNAAGGTNPSPTPTTSPTPSPTPTPTPTGPSPSPTSPTSPPTTPPAGSPTRFLLPGGGLGSAGSAATTTVPGSGGANHDGTPSNPVVFTATRLNLAYTGGQTGFDLFLDAGQSVGNGVQARVSYDLTGDGTFDRVETYRYFATDPVPGYEHYTQNAGLQSATGALGNLSGGTVKVEVWSAIGVNPSTLGTGNQSVVKLPYS
;
A
#
# COMPACT_ATOMS: atom_id res chain seq x y z
N MET A 1 15.98 28.64 64.54
CA MET A 1 14.75 29.45 64.74
C MET A 1 14.31 30.00 63.39
N THR A 2 13.00 30.19 63.18
CA THR A 2 12.31 30.83 62.03
C THR A 2 11.85 32.26 62.43
N PRO A 3 11.02 33.04 61.69
CA PRO A 3 10.49 33.00 60.30
C PRO A 3 11.10 34.19 59.50
N PRO A 4 10.44 35.15 58.79
CA PRO A 4 9.13 35.27 58.08
C PRO A 4 9.20 35.77 56.60
N VAL A 5 8.07 35.85 55.88
CA VAL A 5 7.99 36.38 54.49
C VAL A 5 6.67 37.16 54.21
N PRO A 6 6.72 38.42 53.70
CA PRO A 6 5.57 39.20 53.22
C PRO A 6 5.65 39.61 51.72
N ARG A 7 4.68 40.43 51.23
CA ARG A 7 4.56 40.98 49.85
C ARG A 7 3.73 42.29 49.86
N ARG A 8 3.86 43.20 48.86
CA ARG A 8 2.79 43.64 47.89
C ARG A 8 2.95 45.03 47.19
N ARG A 9 2.60 45.04 45.89
CA ARG A 9 1.96 46.10 45.04
C ARG A 9 2.82 47.30 44.51
N ALA A 10 2.30 47.92 43.43
CA ALA A 10 2.89 48.93 42.51
C ALA A 10 1.90 50.13 42.37
N PRO A 11 1.62 50.86 41.23
CA PRO A 11 2.18 50.97 39.84
C PRO A 11 2.21 52.42 39.19
N TRP A 12 2.28 52.54 37.83
CA TRP A 12 2.04 53.71 36.87
C TRP A 12 3.21 54.68 36.54
N VAL A 13 3.28 55.45 35.42
CA VAL A 13 3.06 55.29 33.93
C VAL A 13 3.21 56.66 33.19
N LEU A 14 3.78 56.77 31.96
CA LEU A 14 3.53 57.85 30.93
C LEU A 14 4.20 57.62 29.53
N ALA A 15 3.90 58.46 28.51
CA ALA A 15 4.47 58.53 27.12
C ALA A 15 4.18 59.94 26.45
N ALA A 16 4.42 60.34 25.17
CA ALA A 16 4.87 59.73 23.89
C ALA A 16 5.29 60.80 22.80
N THR A 17 5.88 60.39 21.65
CA THR A 17 5.98 61.10 20.31
C THR A 17 6.84 62.41 20.20
N THR A 18 7.35 62.92 19.04
CA THR A 18 7.07 62.82 17.56
C THR A 18 8.38 62.92 16.70
N ALA A 19 8.36 62.90 15.35
CA ALA A 19 9.55 62.68 14.44
C ALA A 19 9.60 63.51 13.11
N LEU A 20 10.73 63.51 12.35
CA LEU A 20 10.81 63.80 10.89
C LEU A 20 12.15 63.42 10.15
N THR A 21 12.07 63.01 8.86
CA THR A 21 13.08 63.03 7.73
C THR A 21 14.54 62.55 7.94
N VAL A 22 15.13 61.56 7.22
CA VAL A 22 15.27 61.19 5.77
C VAL A 22 16.64 61.59 5.16
N LEU A 23 17.36 60.60 4.61
CA LEU A 23 18.53 60.76 3.72
C LEU A 23 18.65 59.49 2.84
N VAL A 24 18.96 59.62 1.55
CA VAL A 24 19.02 58.51 0.58
C VAL A 24 20.46 58.27 0.12
N GLY A 25 20.91 57.01 0.21
CA GLY A 25 22.15 56.52 -0.41
C GLY A 25 21.89 55.12 -0.98
N GLY A 26 22.24 54.91 -2.25
CA GLY A 26 21.95 53.64 -2.93
C GLY A 26 22.96 52.56 -2.57
N LEU A 27 22.48 51.42 -2.06
CA LEU A 27 23.19 50.15 -2.15
C LEU A 27 22.61 49.34 -3.31
N THR A 28 23.49 48.80 -4.14
CA THR A 28 23.15 47.73 -5.08
C THR A 28 22.81 46.47 -4.29
N LEU A 29 21.53 46.12 -4.23
CA LEU A 29 21.08 44.82 -3.75
C LEU A 29 21.52 43.73 -4.74
N THR A 30 22.71 43.19 -4.51
CA THR A 30 23.04 41.84 -4.99
C THR A 30 22.05 40.89 -4.32
N THR A 31 21.19 40.25 -5.10
CA THR A 31 20.39 39.12 -4.65
C THR A 31 21.35 38.00 -4.31
N ALA A 32 21.73 37.88 -3.03
CA ALA A 32 22.41 36.69 -2.55
C ALA A 32 21.40 35.54 -2.62
N ASP A 33 21.68 34.55 -3.46
CA ASP A 33 20.87 33.33 -3.52
C ASP A 33 20.86 32.70 -2.12
N ALA A 34 19.65 32.53 -1.56
CA ALA A 34 19.51 31.82 -0.29
C ALA A 34 19.95 30.36 -0.51
N PRO A 35 20.87 29.83 0.31
CA PRO A 35 21.32 28.45 0.15
C PRO A 35 20.16 27.48 0.43
N ALA A 36 20.10 26.40 -0.36
CA ALA A 36 19.08 25.36 -0.28
C ALA A 36 18.80 24.90 1.17
N GLU A 37 17.53 24.83 1.55
CA GLU A 37 17.11 24.75 2.95
C GLU A 37 17.01 23.28 3.43
N ALA A 38 18.06 22.81 4.09
CA ALA A 38 18.07 21.51 4.74
C ALA A 38 17.48 21.61 6.17
N ALA A 39 16.40 20.88 6.44
CA ALA A 39 15.78 20.81 7.75
C ALA A 39 16.51 19.80 8.65
N THR A 40 17.15 20.29 9.72
CA THR A 40 17.95 19.49 10.65
C THR A 40 17.09 18.65 11.61
N VAL A 41 17.49 17.39 11.80
CA VAL A 41 16.83 16.42 12.68
C VAL A 41 17.92 15.71 13.49
N GLY A 42 18.20 16.24 14.68
CA GLY A 42 19.37 15.83 15.47
C GLY A 42 20.67 16.25 14.77
N ALA A 43 21.47 15.27 14.35
CA ALA A 43 22.64 15.45 13.49
C ALA A 43 22.36 15.13 12.00
N GLY A 44 21.21 14.51 11.70
CA GLY A 44 20.77 14.29 10.32
C GLY A 44 19.97 15.47 9.75
N SER A 45 19.53 15.33 8.50
CA SER A 45 18.67 16.29 7.82
C SER A 45 17.93 15.70 6.62
N TYR A 46 16.79 16.29 6.29
CA TYR A 46 16.10 16.13 5.01
C TYR A 46 16.07 17.47 4.25
N THR A 47 15.88 17.45 2.92
CA THR A 47 15.73 18.67 2.11
C THR A 47 14.25 19.07 1.98
N THR A 48 13.97 20.37 2.01
CA THR A 48 12.65 20.94 1.66
C THR A 48 12.61 21.49 0.23
N ASP A 49 13.74 21.48 -0.50
CA ASP A 49 13.84 21.73 -1.93
C ASP A 49 13.62 20.43 -2.74
N PRO A 50 12.74 20.42 -3.77
CA PRO A 50 12.48 19.23 -4.58
C PRO A 50 13.72 18.69 -5.31
N VAL A 51 13.97 17.39 -5.18
CA VAL A 51 15.14 16.71 -5.76
C VAL A 51 14.83 16.00 -7.07
N GLY A 52 13.63 15.47 -7.22
CA GLY A 52 13.23 14.65 -8.38
C GLY A 52 11.74 14.75 -8.68
N PRO A 53 11.19 13.81 -9.47
CA PRO A 53 9.77 13.80 -9.82
C PRO A 53 8.87 13.70 -8.58
N LEU A 54 7.81 14.51 -8.53
CA LEU A 54 6.82 14.55 -7.44
C LEU A 54 5.54 13.79 -7.81
N PRO A 55 4.65 13.45 -6.85
CA PRO A 55 3.43 12.69 -7.10
C PRO A 55 2.56 13.23 -8.25
N THR A 56 2.17 12.36 -9.20
CA THR A 56 1.52 12.74 -10.47
C THR A 56 0.12 12.14 -10.67
N GLY A 57 -0.75 12.86 -11.38
CA GLY A 57 -2.12 12.48 -11.73
C GLY A 57 -2.90 13.69 -12.25
N CYS A 58 -4.22 13.63 -12.28
CA CYS A 58 -5.04 14.68 -12.90
C CYS A 58 -4.93 16.04 -12.19
N GLY A 59 -4.82 17.14 -12.95
CA GLY A 59 -4.80 18.50 -12.41
C GLY A 59 -3.44 18.89 -11.79
N ALA A 60 -3.46 19.56 -10.63
CA ALA A 60 -2.27 20.17 -10.01
C ALA A 60 -1.71 19.35 -8.82
N LEU A 61 -1.92 18.03 -8.78
CA LEU A 61 -1.65 17.15 -7.64
C LEU A 61 -0.29 17.35 -6.95
N SER A 62 0.79 17.45 -7.72
CA SER A 62 2.17 17.64 -7.22
C SER A 62 2.37 18.90 -6.38
N THR A 63 1.43 19.84 -6.44
CA THR A 63 1.43 21.09 -5.64
C THR A 63 0.16 21.26 -4.78
N ASN A 64 -0.90 20.49 -5.06
CA ASN A 64 -2.18 20.57 -4.36
C ASN A 64 -2.93 19.22 -4.37
N PRO A 65 -2.52 18.24 -3.54
CA PRO A 65 -3.24 16.98 -3.39
C PRO A 65 -4.66 17.16 -2.84
N ARG A 66 -4.94 18.28 -2.16
CA ARG A 66 -6.26 18.60 -1.61
C ARG A 66 -7.23 19.18 -2.64
N GLN A 67 -6.86 19.34 -3.91
CA GLN A 67 -7.74 19.89 -4.96
C GLN A 67 -9.06 19.11 -5.11
N PHE A 68 -9.05 17.79 -4.86
CA PHE A 68 -10.22 16.92 -4.93
C PHE A 68 -10.91 16.68 -3.57
N ALA A 69 -10.50 17.39 -2.51
CA ALA A 69 -11.23 17.46 -1.25
C ALA A 69 -12.24 18.64 -1.24
N THR A 70 -13.25 18.57 -0.38
CA THR A 70 -14.06 19.75 0.00
C THR A 70 -13.38 20.52 1.14
N ALA A 71 -13.98 21.64 1.55
CA ALA A 71 -13.53 22.40 2.71
C ALA A 71 -13.85 21.73 4.07
N ASN A 72 -14.69 20.69 4.10
CA ASN A 72 -15.06 19.96 5.31
C ASN A 72 -14.06 18.85 5.66
N ALA A 73 -13.33 18.34 4.66
CA ALA A 73 -12.51 17.15 4.81
C ALA A 73 -11.32 17.37 5.78
N PRO A 74 -10.96 16.38 6.62
CA PRO A 74 -9.96 16.50 7.68
C PRO A 74 -8.68 17.22 7.24
N ALA A 75 -8.31 18.29 7.95
CA ALA A 75 -7.19 19.16 7.59
C ALA A 75 -5.82 18.48 7.82
N GLY A 76 -4.80 18.93 7.09
CA GLY A 76 -3.44 18.37 7.12
C GLY A 76 -3.14 17.50 5.90
N PRO A 77 -2.28 16.46 6.03
CA PRO A 77 -1.88 15.60 4.92
C PRO A 77 -3.04 14.76 4.37
N VAL A 78 -2.84 14.22 3.17
CA VAL A 78 -3.82 13.39 2.46
C VAL A 78 -3.49 11.90 2.66
N PRO A 79 -4.46 11.04 3.01
CA PRO A 79 -4.28 9.60 2.96
C PRO A 79 -3.97 9.11 1.55
N THR A 80 -2.96 8.26 1.46
CA THR A 80 -2.54 7.49 0.29
C THR A 80 -2.51 6.02 0.71
N ASN A 81 -2.28 5.07 -0.20
CA ASN A 81 -2.07 3.66 0.14
C ASN A 81 -3.31 3.04 0.85
N ASP A 82 -4.50 3.38 0.39
CA ASP A 82 -5.78 2.98 0.99
C ASP A 82 -6.74 2.42 -0.10
N TRP A 83 -7.77 1.67 0.27
CA TRP A 83 -8.76 1.07 -0.66
C TRP A 83 -9.59 2.12 -1.43
N TRP A 84 -9.51 3.39 -1.02
CA TRP A 84 -10.25 4.51 -1.60
C TRP A 84 -9.39 5.66 -2.12
N SER A 85 -8.05 5.57 -2.09
CA SER A 85 -7.15 6.67 -2.46
C SER A 85 -7.41 7.25 -3.85
N SER A 86 -7.93 6.47 -4.80
CA SER A 86 -8.28 6.91 -6.15
C SER A 86 -9.34 8.03 -6.19
N LEU A 87 -10.15 8.21 -5.13
CA LEU A 87 -11.05 9.37 -4.98
C LEU A 87 -10.31 10.70 -4.83
N LEU A 88 -9.21 10.72 -4.05
CA LEU A 88 -8.39 11.92 -3.84
C LEU A 88 -7.26 12.05 -4.86
N TRP A 89 -6.71 10.93 -5.32
CA TRP A 89 -5.60 10.93 -6.27
C TRP A 89 -6.08 11.21 -7.69
N LYS A 90 -7.08 10.47 -8.21
CA LYS A 90 -7.50 10.54 -9.62
C LYS A 90 -6.31 10.43 -10.59
N LYS A 91 -5.57 9.31 -10.55
CA LYS A 91 -4.42 9.05 -11.45
C LYS A 91 -4.88 8.93 -12.92
N THR A 92 -5.94 8.17 -13.12
CA THR A 92 -6.54 7.75 -14.41
C THR A 92 -7.88 8.46 -14.67
N ASN A 93 -8.83 8.35 -13.74
CA ASN A 93 -10.17 8.93 -13.87
C ASN A 93 -10.26 10.34 -13.23
N CYS A 94 -10.05 11.39 -14.02
CA CYS A 94 -10.04 12.77 -13.55
C CYS A 94 -11.36 13.30 -12.95
N SER A 95 -12.50 12.63 -13.17
CA SER A 95 -13.80 13.07 -12.65
C SER A 95 -14.22 12.32 -11.37
N TYR A 96 -14.03 11.01 -11.34
CA TYR A 96 -14.66 10.14 -10.35
C TYR A 96 -13.60 9.37 -9.55
N SER A 97 -13.55 8.05 -9.66
CA SER A 97 -12.48 7.17 -9.20
C SER A 97 -12.57 5.85 -9.95
N GLU A 98 -11.64 4.94 -9.69
CA GLU A 98 -11.83 3.52 -10.01
C GLU A 98 -12.74 2.87 -8.94
N PRO A 99 -13.14 1.59 -9.08
CA PRO A 99 -13.94 0.89 -8.09
C PRO A 99 -13.29 0.81 -6.70
N LEU A 100 -14.13 0.91 -5.68
CA LEU A 100 -13.78 1.08 -4.27
C LEU A 100 -14.28 -0.15 -3.49
N HIS A 101 -13.40 -1.12 -3.25
CA HIS A 101 -13.75 -2.47 -2.77
C HIS A 101 -13.89 -2.53 -1.23
N ALA A 102 -14.87 -1.81 -0.70
CA ALA A 102 -15.11 -1.69 0.74
C ALA A 102 -15.57 -3.01 1.41
N HIS A 103 -16.34 -3.85 0.71
CA HIS A 103 -16.97 -5.06 1.26
C HIS A 103 -17.93 -4.84 2.46
N PRO A 104 -19.11 -5.48 2.47
CA PRO A 104 -19.59 -6.51 1.53
C PRO A 104 -20.12 -5.92 0.21
N VAL A 105 -20.06 -4.59 0.08
CA VAL A 105 -20.38 -3.84 -1.15
C VAL A 105 -19.10 -3.23 -1.71
N SER A 106 -18.87 -3.37 -3.01
CA SER A 106 -17.92 -2.56 -3.77
C SER A 106 -18.66 -1.41 -4.44
N TYR A 107 -18.04 -0.23 -4.50
CA TYR A 107 -18.69 1.00 -4.96
C TYR A 107 -17.97 1.63 -6.16
N GLN A 108 -18.69 2.36 -7.03
CA GLN A 108 -18.05 3.22 -8.04
C GLN A 108 -18.80 4.55 -8.18
N PRO A 109 -18.14 5.72 -8.07
CA PRO A 109 -18.80 7.00 -8.27
C PRO A 109 -19.03 7.30 -9.76
N PHE A 110 -20.18 7.88 -10.07
CA PHE A 110 -20.54 8.41 -11.39
C PHE A 110 -21.14 9.81 -11.24
N GLY A 111 -21.28 10.58 -12.32
CA GLY A 111 -21.80 11.95 -12.24
C GLY A 111 -23.22 12.08 -11.65
N ASP A 112 -24.05 11.04 -11.78
CA ASP A 112 -25.43 11.01 -11.28
C ASP A 112 -25.61 10.32 -9.91
N GLY A 113 -24.57 9.72 -9.34
CA GLY A 113 -24.62 9.10 -8.01
C GLY A 113 -23.52 8.07 -7.72
N LEU A 114 -23.76 7.21 -6.73
CA LEU A 114 -22.89 6.12 -6.32
C LEU A 114 -23.45 4.78 -6.82
N GLY A 115 -22.67 4.08 -7.65
CA GLY A 115 -22.93 2.70 -8.05
C GLY A 115 -22.53 1.72 -6.93
N PHE A 116 -23.31 0.65 -6.80
CA PHE A 116 -23.13 -0.44 -5.83
C PHE A 116 -22.96 -1.75 -6.58
N SER A 117 -22.11 -2.63 -6.07
CA SER A 117 -21.94 -4.00 -6.52
C SER A 117 -21.75 -4.92 -5.33
N ALA A 118 -22.43 -6.07 -5.28
CA ALA A 118 -22.27 -7.07 -4.23
C ALA A 118 -21.86 -8.45 -4.81
N PRO A 119 -20.73 -8.54 -5.53
CA PRO A 119 -20.36 -9.72 -6.30
C PRO A 119 -20.26 -10.96 -5.39
N SER A 120 -21.10 -11.95 -5.67
CA SER A 120 -21.31 -13.11 -4.79
C SER A 120 -20.59 -14.39 -5.22
N ALA A 121 -19.97 -14.38 -6.40
CA ALA A 121 -19.13 -15.45 -6.93
C ALA A 121 -17.88 -14.84 -7.61
N ALA A 122 -16.76 -15.55 -7.54
CA ALA A 122 -15.52 -15.16 -8.22
C ALA A 122 -15.55 -15.58 -9.70
N THR A 123 -15.00 -14.74 -10.57
CA THR A 123 -14.43 -15.17 -11.85
C THR A 123 -13.05 -15.77 -11.58
N VAL A 124 -12.67 -16.83 -12.28
CA VAL A 124 -11.32 -17.44 -12.22
C VAL A 124 -10.71 -17.43 -13.61
N SER A 125 -9.42 -17.07 -13.71
CA SER A 125 -8.66 -16.97 -14.96
C SER A 125 -7.28 -17.64 -14.83
N GLY A 126 -6.63 -17.90 -15.97
CA GLY A 126 -5.30 -18.54 -16.01
C GLY A 126 -5.33 -20.07 -15.87
N THR A 127 -4.28 -20.66 -15.29
CA THR A 127 -4.13 -22.12 -15.16
C THR A 127 -3.57 -22.55 -13.82
N ALA A 128 -4.11 -23.64 -13.25
CA ALA A 128 -3.78 -24.18 -11.91
C ALA A 128 -2.32 -24.65 -11.69
N THR A 129 -1.40 -24.36 -12.61
CA THR A 129 0.05 -24.64 -12.52
C THR A 129 0.93 -23.48 -12.98
N GLY A 130 0.35 -22.49 -13.66
CA GLY A 130 1.04 -21.30 -14.16
C GLY A 130 0.46 -20.06 -13.49
N VAL A 131 0.46 -18.93 -14.20
CA VAL A 131 -0.22 -17.72 -13.72
C VAL A 131 -1.74 -17.90 -13.78
N GLY A 132 -2.43 -17.38 -12.76
CA GLY A 132 -3.89 -17.33 -12.69
C GLY A 132 -4.41 -16.45 -11.57
N GLU A 133 -5.69 -16.09 -11.63
CA GLU A 133 -6.33 -15.19 -10.67
C GLU A 133 -7.73 -15.65 -10.26
N PHE A 134 -8.21 -15.16 -9.12
CA PHE A 134 -9.63 -15.13 -8.78
C PHE A 134 -10.08 -13.71 -8.44
N LYS A 135 -11.22 -13.31 -8.98
CA LYS A 135 -11.66 -11.91 -9.03
C LYS A 135 -13.17 -11.76 -8.78
N TYR A 136 -13.54 -10.96 -7.79
CA TYR A 136 -14.90 -10.52 -7.49
C TYR A 136 -15.14 -9.14 -8.13
N THR A 137 -14.95 -9.06 -9.45
CA THR A 137 -14.89 -7.82 -10.22
C THR A 137 -16.16 -6.98 -10.10
N TYR A 138 -15.99 -5.66 -9.99
CA TYR A 138 -17.09 -4.71 -9.85
C TYR A 138 -18.10 -4.84 -11.01
N THR A 139 -19.36 -5.09 -10.65
CA THR A 139 -20.48 -5.24 -11.58
C THR A 139 -21.71 -4.54 -11.01
N GLU A 140 -22.08 -3.37 -11.53
CA GLU A 140 -23.11 -2.53 -10.91
C GLU A 140 -24.49 -3.23 -10.83
N ASP A 141 -25.01 -3.32 -9.62
CA ASP A 141 -26.36 -3.77 -9.28
C ASP A 141 -27.35 -2.60 -9.34
N ILE A 142 -27.05 -1.54 -8.58
CA ILE A 142 -27.88 -0.33 -8.47
C ILE A 142 -27.01 0.93 -8.45
N ARG A 143 -27.57 2.05 -8.92
CA ARG A 143 -27.02 3.39 -8.71
C ARG A 143 -27.90 4.23 -7.82
N VAL A 144 -27.31 4.86 -6.81
CA VAL A 144 -28.00 5.64 -5.77
C VAL A 144 -27.58 7.10 -5.86
N GLY A 145 -28.53 8.01 -6.06
CA GLY A 145 -28.26 9.41 -6.33
C GLY A 145 -29.44 10.33 -6.05
N VAL A 146 -29.42 11.50 -6.70
CA VAL A 146 -30.50 12.51 -6.64
C VAL A 146 -31.08 12.73 -8.03
N ALA A 147 -32.39 12.90 -8.13
CA ALA A 147 -33.09 13.07 -9.40
C ALA A 147 -32.53 14.26 -10.21
N ALA A 148 -32.03 13.96 -11.40
CA ALA A 148 -31.35 14.89 -12.33
C ALA A 148 -30.04 15.53 -11.81
N LEU A 149 -29.34 14.89 -10.87
CA LEU A 149 -27.95 15.21 -10.53
C LEU A 149 -27.01 14.94 -11.71
N GLY A 150 -26.07 15.87 -11.94
CA GLY A 150 -25.02 15.73 -12.96
C GLY A 150 -23.72 16.40 -12.51
N ALA A 151 -23.08 15.86 -11.47
CA ALA A 151 -21.84 16.40 -10.94
C ALA A 151 -20.67 16.13 -11.90
N PRO A 152 -19.90 17.15 -12.33
CA PRO A 152 -18.77 16.98 -13.26
C PRO A 152 -17.52 16.38 -12.59
N VAL A 153 -17.48 16.37 -11.25
CA VAL A 153 -16.41 15.78 -10.45
C VAL A 153 -16.98 15.31 -9.11
N VAL A 154 -16.51 14.17 -8.61
CA VAL A 154 -16.75 13.71 -7.24
C VAL A 154 -15.56 14.07 -6.37
N LYS A 155 -15.82 14.71 -5.23
CA LYS A 155 -14.82 15.09 -4.23
C LYS A 155 -14.92 14.22 -2.98
N VAL A 156 -13.91 14.26 -2.11
CA VAL A 156 -14.02 13.71 -0.75
C VAL A 156 -14.35 14.82 0.24
N ASP A 157 -15.40 14.63 1.03
CA ASP A 157 -15.91 15.59 2.00
C ASP A 157 -15.46 15.28 3.44
N ASP A 158 -15.07 14.04 3.72
CA ASP A 158 -14.68 13.57 5.05
C ASP A 158 -14.03 12.17 4.97
N TRP A 159 -13.20 11.81 5.95
CA TRP A 159 -12.65 10.47 6.11
C TRP A 159 -12.28 10.17 7.57
N THR A 160 -12.31 8.89 7.95
CA THR A 160 -11.75 8.36 9.21
C THR A 160 -11.13 6.98 8.95
N ASP A 161 -10.58 6.34 9.98
CA ASP A 161 -9.73 5.13 9.94
C ASP A 161 -10.08 4.04 8.91
N TRP A 162 -11.36 3.81 8.59
CA TRP A 162 -11.74 2.92 7.49
C TRP A 162 -13.04 3.35 6.78
N THR A 163 -13.36 4.65 6.77
CA THR A 163 -14.54 5.20 6.08
C THR A 163 -14.21 6.46 5.30
N VAL A 164 -14.75 6.59 4.09
CA VAL A 164 -14.67 7.79 3.26
C VAL A 164 -16.08 8.33 2.96
N SER A 165 -16.17 9.65 2.81
CA SER A 165 -17.41 10.33 2.40
C SER A 165 -17.25 11.01 1.04
N PRO A 166 -17.52 10.33 -0.08
CA PRO A 166 -17.56 10.98 -1.39
C PRO A 166 -18.76 11.95 -1.49
N TYR A 167 -18.59 12.99 -2.31
CA TYR A 167 -19.48 14.13 -2.43
C TYR A 167 -19.63 14.60 -3.88
N TRP A 168 -20.88 14.81 -4.28
CA TRP A 168 -21.32 15.25 -5.59
C TRP A 168 -21.98 16.62 -5.48
N SER A 169 -21.72 17.51 -6.44
CA SER A 169 -22.50 18.74 -6.61
C SER A 169 -22.56 19.16 -8.07
N ASP A 170 -23.75 19.54 -8.54
CA ASP A 170 -23.96 20.19 -9.84
C ASP A 170 -24.21 21.72 -9.70
N GLY A 171 -24.11 22.24 -8.47
CA GLY A 171 -24.42 23.63 -8.11
C GLY A 171 -25.87 23.90 -7.71
N ALA A 172 -26.81 23.01 -8.05
CA ALA A 172 -28.23 23.07 -7.65
C ALA A 172 -28.65 21.89 -6.74
N ARG A 173 -27.96 20.74 -6.86
CA ARG A 173 -28.17 19.50 -6.12
C ARG A 173 -26.87 19.04 -5.49
N THR A 174 -26.98 18.30 -4.40
CA THR A 174 -25.83 17.66 -3.75
C THR A 174 -26.15 16.24 -3.32
N LEU A 175 -25.16 15.36 -3.39
CA LEU A 175 -25.17 14.07 -2.69
C LEU A 175 -23.91 13.99 -1.82
N ARG A 176 -24.02 13.43 -0.63
CA ARG A 176 -22.89 12.97 0.19
C ARG A 176 -23.20 11.55 0.64
N ALA A 177 -22.28 10.62 0.42
CA ALA A 177 -22.33 9.30 1.04
C ALA A 177 -21.42 9.26 2.28
N THR A 178 -21.59 8.27 3.14
CA THR A 178 -20.52 7.69 3.96
C THR A 178 -20.50 6.20 3.64
N ILE A 179 -19.34 5.68 3.27
CA ILE A 179 -19.05 4.26 2.98
C ILE A 179 -17.75 3.85 3.67
N GLY A 180 -17.53 2.56 3.89
CA GLY A 180 -16.30 2.09 4.54
C GLY A 180 -16.20 0.58 4.68
N HIS A 181 -14.99 0.11 5.03
CA HIS A 181 -14.73 -1.31 5.18
C HIS A 181 -15.64 -1.95 6.23
N GLY A 182 -16.24 -3.09 5.88
CA GLY A 182 -17.11 -3.85 6.78
C GLY A 182 -18.42 -3.16 7.14
N LEU A 183 -18.87 -2.17 6.36
CA LEU A 183 -20.19 -1.54 6.50
C LEU A 183 -21.16 -2.05 5.42
N PRO A 184 -22.16 -2.89 5.77
CA PRO A 184 -23.27 -3.21 4.88
C PRO A 184 -24.17 -2.01 4.55
N PHE A 185 -24.05 -0.91 5.31
CA PHE A 185 -24.76 0.34 5.12
C PHE A 185 -23.93 1.37 4.34
N ALA A 186 -24.55 1.99 3.35
CA ALA A 186 -24.17 3.29 2.82
C ALA A 186 -25.15 4.36 3.34
N TYR A 187 -24.62 5.42 3.94
CA TYR A 187 -25.41 6.48 4.57
C TYR A 187 -25.42 7.75 3.73
N PHE A 188 -26.58 8.29 3.40
CA PHE A 188 -26.72 9.39 2.44
C PHE A 188 -27.28 10.68 3.03
N GLN A 189 -26.79 11.80 2.50
CA GLN A 189 -27.37 13.13 2.68
C GLN A 189 -27.56 13.75 1.27
N ALA A 190 -28.72 14.31 1.00
CA ALA A 190 -29.15 14.74 -0.34
C ALA A 190 -29.86 16.10 -0.30
N SER A 191 -29.64 16.92 -1.32
CA SER A 191 -30.34 18.21 -1.50
C SER A 191 -30.61 18.53 -2.97
N GLY A 192 -31.58 19.42 -3.23
CA GLY A 192 -31.93 19.92 -4.56
C GLY A 192 -32.85 19.02 -5.39
N GLY A 193 -33.21 17.82 -4.92
CA GLY A 193 -34.14 16.92 -5.59
C GLY A 193 -34.44 15.66 -4.77
N ASP A 194 -35.32 14.82 -5.31
CA ASP A 194 -35.70 13.53 -4.70
C ASP A 194 -34.52 12.55 -4.70
N ALA A 195 -34.43 11.71 -3.66
CA ALA A 195 -33.53 10.56 -3.66
C ALA A 195 -33.99 9.54 -4.70
N GLN A 196 -33.01 8.94 -5.39
CA GLN A 196 -33.24 8.05 -6.52
C GLN A 196 -32.37 6.80 -6.40
N ILE A 197 -32.99 5.63 -6.52
CA ILE A 197 -32.29 4.35 -6.74
C ILE A 197 -32.67 3.87 -8.14
N ASN A 198 -31.68 3.69 -8.99
CA ASN A 198 -31.83 3.24 -10.37
C ASN A 198 -31.21 1.84 -10.50
N PRO A 199 -32.02 0.77 -10.61
CA PRO A 199 -31.52 -0.56 -10.92
C PRO A 199 -30.84 -0.58 -12.30
N THR A 200 -29.55 -0.94 -12.33
CA THR A 200 -28.75 -0.99 -13.57
C THR A 200 -28.33 -2.42 -13.90
N GLY A 201 -28.16 -3.28 -12.89
CA GLY A 201 -27.95 -4.72 -13.04
C GLY A 201 -29.17 -5.52 -13.54
N GLY A 202 -30.28 -4.86 -13.86
CA GLY A 202 -31.53 -5.47 -14.32
C GLY A 202 -32.76 -4.91 -13.60
N ALA A 203 -33.94 -5.46 -13.89
CA ALA A 203 -35.17 -5.07 -13.21
C ALA A 203 -35.17 -5.50 -11.73
N ALA A 204 -35.48 -4.57 -10.83
CA ALA A 204 -35.55 -4.87 -9.39
C ALA A 204 -36.85 -5.58 -9.00
N THR A 205 -36.72 -6.70 -8.29
CA THR A 205 -37.86 -7.42 -7.69
C THR A 205 -38.14 -6.85 -6.31
N VAL A 206 -39.12 -5.95 -6.20
CA VAL A 206 -39.54 -5.37 -4.91
C VAL A 206 -40.32 -6.42 -4.12
N TRP A 207 -39.79 -6.84 -2.97
CA TRP A 207 -40.41 -7.81 -2.07
C TRP A 207 -41.01 -7.18 -0.80
N SER A 208 -40.75 -5.89 -0.55
CA SER A 208 -41.45 -5.10 0.46
C SER A 208 -41.45 -3.62 0.07
N ASN A 209 -42.56 -2.92 0.26
CA ASN A 209 -42.61 -1.46 0.26
C ASN A 209 -43.64 -1.01 1.30
N ASN A 210 -43.18 -0.37 2.37
CA ASN A 210 -44.01 0.03 3.51
C ASN A 210 -43.49 1.33 4.14
N GLY A 211 -44.18 2.44 3.88
CA GLY A 211 -43.77 3.76 4.35
C GLY A 211 -42.35 4.11 3.87
N GLY A 212 -41.49 4.51 4.81
CA GLY A 212 -40.10 4.85 4.54
C GLY A 212 -39.18 3.66 4.21
N THR A 213 -39.66 2.40 4.26
CA THR A 213 -38.82 1.21 4.00
C THR A 213 -39.21 0.52 2.70
N ILE A 214 -38.25 0.33 1.78
CA ILE A 214 -38.42 -0.48 0.57
C ILE A 214 -37.33 -1.57 0.50
N GLY A 215 -37.74 -2.83 0.33
CA GLY A 215 -36.86 -4.00 0.20
C GLY A 215 -36.99 -4.60 -1.20
N PHE A 216 -35.87 -4.80 -1.88
CA PHE A 216 -35.82 -5.23 -3.27
C PHE A 216 -34.59 -6.08 -3.60
N THR A 217 -34.71 -6.97 -4.58
CA THR A 217 -33.61 -7.81 -5.09
C THR A 217 -33.15 -7.34 -6.47
N VAL A 218 -31.84 -7.24 -6.72
CA VAL A 218 -31.23 -7.05 -8.05
C VAL A 218 -30.09 -8.04 -8.22
N ARG A 219 -30.00 -8.74 -9.36
CA ARG A 219 -29.02 -9.82 -9.67
C ARG A 219 -28.90 -10.95 -8.62
N GLY A 220 -29.87 -11.08 -7.72
CA GLY A 220 -29.86 -12.03 -6.60
C GLY A 220 -29.39 -11.42 -5.26
N HIS A 221 -28.92 -10.18 -5.26
CA HIS A 221 -28.49 -9.43 -4.09
C HIS A 221 -29.67 -8.64 -3.52
N ASP A 222 -29.90 -8.76 -2.21
CA ASP A 222 -31.03 -8.13 -1.52
C ASP A 222 -30.62 -6.82 -0.85
N TYR A 223 -31.32 -5.75 -1.19
CA TYR A 223 -31.12 -4.41 -0.67
C TYR A 223 -32.34 -3.91 0.08
N VAL A 224 -32.11 -2.97 1.01
CA VAL A 224 -33.19 -2.21 1.68
C VAL A 224 -32.85 -0.72 1.71
N GLY A 225 -33.76 0.10 1.21
CA GLY A 225 -33.70 1.56 1.32
C GLY A 225 -34.56 2.07 2.47
N TYR A 226 -33.95 2.86 3.35
CA TYR A 226 -34.60 3.46 4.53
C TYR A 226 -34.62 4.98 4.40
N ALA A 227 -35.79 5.51 4.03
CA ALA A 227 -36.13 6.93 4.06
C ALA A 227 -36.75 7.31 5.42
N PRO A 228 -36.75 8.60 5.80
CA PRO A 228 -37.11 9.03 7.14
C PRO A 228 -38.60 8.86 7.48
N THR A 229 -38.96 8.91 8.77
CA THR A 229 -40.35 8.93 9.23
C THR A 229 -41.16 10.01 8.52
N GLY A 230 -42.27 9.61 7.87
CA GLY A 230 -43.14 10.47 7.07
C GLY A 230 -42.86 10.43 5.56
N ALA A 231 -41.72 9.85 5.13
CA ALA A 231 -41.43 9.61 3.72
C ALA A 231 -42.08 8.31 3.21
N THR A 232 -42.18 8.19 1.88
CA THR A 232 -42.58 6.97 1.18
C THR A 232 -41.66 6.72 -0.02
N TRP A 233 -41.55 5.47 -0.48
CA TRP A 233 -40.89 5.12 -1.73
C TRP A 233 -41.91 4.84 -2.84
N SER A 234 -41.76 5.51 -3.99
CA SER A 234 -42.51 5.21 -5.21
C SER A 234 -41.65 4.41 -6.19
N VAL A 235 -42.29 3.60 -7.04
CA VAL A 235 -41.62 2.78 -8.05
C VAL A 235 -42.27 3.04 -9.40
N THR A 236 -41.55 3.68 -10.31
CA THR A 236 -42.05 4.14 -11.61
C THR A 236 -41.04 3.77 -12.70
N ASN A 237 -41.47 3.04 -13.73
CA ASN A 237 -40.61 2.58 -14.83
C ASN A 237 -39.33 1.86 -14.35
N GLY A 238 -39.44 1.04 -13.30
CA GLY A 238 -38.32 0.32 -12.68
C GLY A 238 -37.43 1.16 -11.74
N ARG A 239 -37.54 2.49 -11.79
CA ARG A 239 -36.81 3.41 -10.91
C ARG A 239 -37.54 3.61 -9.58
N ILE A 240 -36.78 3.59 -8.49
CA ILE A 240 -37.28 3.79 -7.13
C ILE A 240 -36.94 5.22 -6.68
N THR A 241 -37.89 5.98 -6.15
CA THR A 241 -37.68 7.39 -5.73
C THR A 241 -38.39 7.74 -4.42
N SER A 242 -37.84 8.71 -3.68
CA SER A 242 -38.47 9.32 -2.51
C SER A 242 -38.06 10.77 -2.34
N SER A 243 -39.01 11.65 -2.02
CA SER A 243 -38.76 13.04 -1.62
C SER A 243 -38.20 13.17 -0.20
N LEU A 244 -37.98 12.05 0.51
CA LEU A 244 -37.46 11.99 1.88
C LEU A 244 -38.28 12.81 2.91
N ALA A 245 -39.54 13.13 2.58
CA ALA A 245 -40.36 14.12 3.29
C ALA A 245 -39.64 15.47 3.53
N GLY A 246 -38.75 15.88 2.60
CA GLY A 246 -37.95 17.10 2.68
C GLY A 246 -36.80 17.07 3.69
N LYS A 247 -36.57 15.95 4.40
CA LYS A 247 -35.55 15.85 5.47
C LYS A 247 -34.11 15.65 4.97
N GLY A 248 -33.90 15.29 3.70
CA GLY A 248 -32.58 15.28 3.06
C GLY A 248 -31.59 14.19 3.53
N TYR A 249 -32.04 13.11 4.18
CA TYR A 249 -31.19 11.96 4.50
C TYR A 249 -31.90 10.63 4.27
N PHE A 250 -31.12 9.58 4.00
CA PHE A 250 -31.58 8.19 3.90
C PHE A 250 -30.39 7.23 4.04
N SER A 251 -30.62 5.93 4.07
CA SER A 251 -29.56 4.92 3.95
C SER A 251 -29.98 3.74 3.10
N ILE A 252 -29.01 3.08 2.49
CA ILE A 252 -29.18 1.83 1.75
C ILE A 252 -28.36 0.76 2.47
N ALA A 253 -28.95 -0.40 2.71
CA ALA A 253 -28.24 -1.58 3.20
C ALA A 253 -28.25 -2.69 2.16
N LEU A 254 -27.14 -3.42 2.06
CA LEU A 254 -27.12 -4.80 1.55
C LEU A 254 -27.51 -5.75 2.70
N LEU A 255 -28.32 -6.77 2.44
CA LEU A 255 -28.60 -7.87 3.37
C LEU A 255 -27.76 -9.11 3.03
N PRO A 256 -27.33 -9.92 4.01
CA PRO A 256 -26.58 -11.14 3.72
C PRO A 256 -27.49 -12.17 3.04
N PRO A 257 -27.02 -12.91 2.02
CA PRO A 257 -27.87 -13.80 1.22
C PRO A 257 -28.66 -14.81 2.04
N THR A 258 -29.96 -14.92 1.75
CA THR A 258 -30.83 -15.95 2.34
C THR A 258 -32.01 -16.27 1.43
N THR A 259 -32.40 -17.55 1.37
CA THR A 259 -33.58 -18.03 0.63
C THR A 259 -34.86 -18.02 1.48
N ASP A 260 -34.76 -17.80 2.80
CA ASP A 260 -35.92 -17.65 3.68
C ASP A 260 -36.40 -16.20 3.71
N ALA A 261 -37.59 -15.96 3.19
CA ALA A 261 -38.24 -14.65 3.21
C ALA A 261 -38.49 -14.13 4.64
N THR A 262 -38.65 -15.03 5.61
CA THR A 262 -38.83 -14.69 7.04
C THR A 262 -37.53 -14.16 7.63
N ALA A 263 -36.41 -14.87 7.42
CA ALA A 263 -35.07 -14.40 7.76
C ALA A 263 -34.75 -13.06 7.08
N ARG A 264 -35.06 -12.90 5.78
CA ARG A 264 -34.86 -11.65 5.04
C ARG A 264 -35.65 -10.47 5.63
N ALA A 265 -36.95 -10.65 5.90
CA ALA A 265 -37.77 -9.64 6.56
C ALA A 265 -37.28 -9.32 7.99
N SER A 266 -36.78 -10.32 8.72
CA SER A 266 -36.20 -10.15 10.05
C SER A 266 -34.88 -9.37 10.01
N LEU A 267 -34.01 -9.64 9.02
CA LEU A 267 -32.78 -8.90 8.78
C LEU A 267 -33.09 -7.43 8.46
N ALA A 268 -34.00 -7.17 7.51
CA ALA A 268 -34.45 -5.82 7.17
C ALA A 268 -34.99 -5.05 8.38
N THR A 269 -35.78 -5.72 9.24
CA THR A 269 -36.32 -5.14 10.48
C THR A 269 -35.25 -4.92 11.56
N SER A 270 -34.21 -5.76 11.60
CA SER A 270 -33.07 -5.60 12.52
C SER A 270 -32.18 -4.43 12.10
N TYR A 271 -31.83 -4.35 10.81
CA TYR A 271 -31.02 -3.29 10.21
C TYR A 271 -31.73 -1.93 10.31
N GLY A 272 -33.05 -1.89 10.09
CA GLY A 272 -33.86 -0.67 10.18
C GLY A 272 -33.76 0.10 11.51
N ARG A 273 -33.42 -0.58 12.61
CA ARG A 273 -33.18 0.05 13.93
C ARG A 273 -31.97 0.99 13.94
N TYR A 274 -31.02 0.77 13.03
CA TYR A 274 -29.73 1.45 12.93
C TYR A 274 -29.61 2.27 11.63
N ALA A 275 -30.61 2.19 10.75
CA ALA A 275 -30.60 2.83 9.44
C ALA A 275 -30.53 4.37 9.48
N HIS A 276 -30.95 4.99 10.59
CA HIS A 276 -30.85 6.44 10.81
C HIS A 276 -29.74 6.83 11.81
N ALA A 277 -28.98 5.88 12.34
CA ALA A 277 -27.76 6.11 13.10
C ALA A 277 -26.55 6.17 12.15
N HIS A 278 -26.45 7.28 11.39
CA HIS A 278 -25.46 7.41 10.32
C HIS A 278 -24.04 7.37 10.91
N VAL A 279 -23.16 6.49 10.41
CA VAL A 279 -21.75 6.50 10.81
C VAL A 279 -21.10 7.81 10.38
N THR A 280 -20.50 8.50 11.34
CA THR A 280 -19.81 9.79 11.17
C THR A 280 -18.40 9.77 11.74
N GLY A 281 -17.89 8.58 12.08
CA GLY A 281 -16.47 8.37 12.33
C GLY A 281 -16.17 6.94 12.78
N THR A 282 -14.97 6.48 12.46
CA THR A 282 -14.42 5.20 12.89
C THR A 282 -13.08 5.41 13.56
N ARG A 283 -12.75 4.55 14.53
CA ARG A 283 -11.50 4.67 15.28
C ARG A 283 -11.00 3.33 15.82
N VAL A 284 -9.77 2.97 15.49
CA VAL A 284 -9.02 1.89 16.11
C VAL A 284 -8.36 2.35 17.41
N GLY A 285 -8.28 1.45 18.37
CA GLY A 285 -7.37 1.53 19.51
C GLY A 285 -6.86 0.14 19.85
N TYR A 286 -5.54 -0.03 19.90
CA TYR A 286 -4.88 -1.29 20.20
C TYR A 286 -4.11 -1.21 21.54
N THR A 287 -3.91 -2.37 22.17
CA THR A 287 -3.04 -2.54 23.34
C THR A 287 -2.29 -3.86 23.24
N TYR A 288 -0.96 -3.82 23.35
CA TYR A 288 -0.14 -5.01 23.59
C TYR A 288 0.02 -5.20 25.10
N ASP A 289 -0.34 -6.37 25.61
CA ASP A 289 0.07 -6.83 26.93
C ASP A 289 1.24 -7.82 26.77
N PRO A 290 2.47 -7.43 27.15
CA PRO A 290 3.61 -8.33 27.14
C PRO A 290 3.42 -9.54 28.06
N ALA A 291 2.75 -9.40 29.21
CA ALA A 291 2.70 -10.46 30.22
C ALA A 291 1.94 -11.72 29.75
N THR A 292 0.94 -11.55 28.88
CA THR A 292 0.22 -12.65 28.22
C THR A 292 0.55 -12.78 26.72
N SER A 293 1.40 -11.90 26.19
CA SER A 293 1.65 -11.64 24.77
C SER A 293 0.36 -11.53 23.93
N THR A 294 -0.58 -10.70 24.39
CA THR A 294 -1.87 -10.49 23.73
C THR A 294 -1.93 -9.11 23.08
N VAL A 295 -2.31 -9.06 21.80
CA VAL A 295 -2.73 -7.82 21.13
C VAL A 295 -4.25 -7.78 21.18
N THR A 296 -4.81 -6.77 21.84
CA THR A 296 -6.25 -6.49 21.84
C THR A 296 -6.53 -5.25 21.02
N THR A 297 -7.34 -5.37 19.97
CA THR A 297 -7.70 -4.27 19.07
C THR A 297 -9.19 -3.98 19.17
N THR A 298 -9.57 -2.72 19.43
CA THR A 298 -10.95 -2.27 19.52
C THR A 298 -11.29 -1.39 18.31
N TYR A 299 -12.27 -1.83 17.52
CA TYR A 299 -12.80 -1.11 16.37
C TYR A 299 -14.06 -0.36 16.80
N SER A 300 -13.99 0.98 16.87
CA SER A 300 -15.05 1.82 17.43
C SER A 300 -15.77 2.64 16.35
N PHE A 301 -17.08 2.82 16.52
CA PHE A 301 -17.95 3.54 15.59
C PHE A 301 -18.63 4.71 16.30
N THR A 302 -18.45 5.91 15.76
CA THR A 302 -19.22 7.10 16.11
C THR A 302 -20.36 7.23 15.12
N THR A 303 -21.59 7.37 15.63
CA THR A 303 -22.79 7.59 14.81
C THR A 303 -23.46 8.90 15.18
N THR A 304 -24.21 9.46 14.25
CA THR A 304 -25.11 10.60 14.48
C THR A 304 -26.53 10.21 14.08
N ALA A 305 -27.43 10.15 15.06
CA ALA A 305 -28.85 9.91 14.81
C ALA A 305 -29.45 11.05 13.97
N ARG A 306 -30.01 10.70 12.80
CA ARG A 306 -30.79 11.61 11.94
C ARG A 306 -32.26 11.65 12.34
N GLU A 307 -32.77 10.55 12.90
CA GLU A 307 -33.94 10.49 13.76
C GLU A 307 -33.84 9.27 14.70
N GLY A 308 -34.71 9.19 15.70
CA GLY A 308 -34.62 8.20 16.77
C GLY A 308 -33.48 8.48 17.76
N THR A 309 -33.07 7.45 18.51
CA THR A 309 -32.06 7.54 19.59
C THR A 309 -30.96 6.48 19.49
N ALA A 310 -30.90 5.74 18.38
CA ALA A 310 -29.89 4.70 18.17
C ALA A 310 -28.50 5.32 17.97
N THR A 311 -27.50 4.77 18.66
CA THR A 311 -26.08 5.18 18.61
C THR A 311 -25.15 4.07 18.09
N GLN A 312 -25.75 2.99 17.59
CA GLN A 312 -25.08 1.75 17.17
C GLN A 312 -25.29 1.53 15.67
N THR A 313 -24.47 0.68 15.05
CA THR A 313 -24.56 0.31 13.63
C THR A 313 -24.54 -1.21 13.44
N VAL A 314 -24.53 -1.65 12.19
CA VAL A 314 -24.35 -3.04 11.73
C VAL A 314 -23.04 -3.13 10.97
N VAL A 315 -22.25 -4.16 11.23
CA VAL A 315 -20.93 -4.37 10.63
C VAL A 315 -20.75 -5.82 10.18
N SER A 316 -19.83 -6.05 9.25
CA SER A 316 -19.42 -7.38 8.79
C SER A 316 -17.91 -7.52 8.84
N LEU A 317 -17.44 -8.53 9.57
CA LEU A 317 -16.03 -8.76 9.89
C LEU A 317 -15.40 -9.71 8.86
N TYR A 318 -14.16 -9.45 8.44
CA TYR A 318 -13.35 -10.38 7.65
C TYR A 318 -12.88 -11.61 8.47
N PRO A 319 -12.38 -12.70 7.84
CA PRO A 319 -11.88 -13.88 8.54
C PRO A 319 -10.89 -13.63 9.67
N HIS A 320 -9.82 -12.85 9.45
CA HIS A 320 -8.85 -12.54 10.50
C HIS A 320 -9.50 -11.87 11.73
N GLN A 321 -10.55 -11.06 11.52
CA GLN A 321 -11.31 -10.42 12.59
C GLN A 321 -12.25 -11.39 13.30
N TRP A 322 -13.04 -12.18 12.56
CA TRP A 322 -14.03 -13.07 13.20
C TRP A 322 -13.39 -14.32 13.81
N LYS A 323 -12.26 -14.81 13.29
CA LYS A 323 -11.47 -15.89 13.91
C LYS A 323 -10.84 -15.44 15.25
N ALA A 324 -10.60 -14.13 15.42
CA ALA A 324 -10.04 -13.53 16.64
C ALA A 324 -11.06 -12.74 17.50
N LEU A 325 -12.36 -12.82 17.22
CA LEU A 325 -13.41 -11.98 17.83
C LEU A 325 -13.60 -12.26 19.33
N ALA A 326 -13.52 -11.22 20.15
CA ALA A 326 -13.65 -11.29 21.59
C ALA A 326 -14.96 -10.61 22.09
N GLY A 327 -15.76 -11.34 22.85
CA GLY A 327 -16.91 -10.79 23.58
C GLY A 327 -18.14 -10.44 22.72
N SER A 328 -18.31 -11.05 21.55
CA SER A 328 -19.49 -10.87 20.69
C SER A 328 -19.73 -12.10 19.81
N THR A 329 -20.98 -12.37 19.47
CA THR A 329 -21.39 -13.54 18.66
C THR A 329 -22.01 -13.05 17.34
N PRO A 330 -21.46 -13.42 16.17
CA PRO A 330 -22.04 -13.06 14.88
C PRO A 330 -23.37 -13.76 14.57
N LEU A 331 -24.10 -13.20 13.60
CA LEU A 331 -25.24 -13.88 12.96
C LEU A 331 -24.79 -15.13 12.19
N THR A 332 -25.71 -16.07 11.98
CA THR A 332 -25.49 -17.26 11.12
C THR A 332 -25.30 -16.89 9.65
N GLN A 333 -26.01 -15.85 9.18
CA GLN A 333 -25.89 -15.33 7.83
C GLN A 333 -24.57 -14.57 7.66
N THR A 334 -23.93 -14.75 6.50
CA THR A 334 -22.62 -14.18 6.14
C THR A 334 -22.68 -13.58 4.75
N TYR A 335 -21.71 -12.72 4.42
CA TYR A 335 -21.51 -12.24 3.06
C TYR A 335 -20.36 -13.01 2.39
N PRO A 336 -20.46 -13.37 1.10
CA PRO A 336 -19.28 -13.67 0.28
C PRO A 336 -18.43 -12.39 0.11
N SER A 337 -17.11 -12.53 -0.10
CA SER A 337 -16.22 -11.41 -0.42
C SER A 337 -14.92 -11.91 -1.05
N ALA A 338 -14.11 -10.99 -1.59
CA ALA A 338 -12.75 -11.24 -2.08
C ALA A 338 -11.73 -11.65 -0.99
N ARG A 339 -12.18 -11.84 0.24
CA ARG A 339 -11.40 -12.25 1.42
C ARG A 339 -12.03 -13.45 2.12
N GLY A 340 -12.81 -14.27 1.41
CA GLY A 340 -13.63 -15.32 2.01
C GLY A 340 -14.90 -14.80 2.68
N ARG A 341 -15.46 -15.55 3.63
CA ARG A 341 -16.80 -15.26 4.19
C ARG A 341 -16.76 -14.23 5.33
N MET A 342 -17.54 -13.16 5.23
CA MET A 342 -17.63 -12.11 6.26
C MET A 342 -18.80 -12.34 7.23
N LYS A 343 -18.56 -12.25 8.54
CA LYS A 343 -19.55 -12.54 9.60
C LYS A 343 -20.15 -11.27 10.20
N VAL A 344 -21.47 -11.24 10.40
CA VAL A 344 -22.22 -10.00 10.71
C VAL A 344 -22.44 -9.79 12.21
N LEU A 345 -22.23 -8.57 12.71
CA LEU A 345 -22.66 -8.10 14.04
C LEU A 345 -23.67 -6.95 13.89
N THR A 346 -24.80 -7.04 14.58
CA THR A 346 -25.86 -6.00 14.57
C THR A 346 -25.99 -5.32 15.93
N GLY A 347 -26.10 -3.99 15.95
CA GLY A 347 -26.29 -3.24 17.19
C GLY A 347 -25.01 -3.05 17.99
N VAL A 348 -23.91 -2.79 17.30
CA VAL A 348 -22.60 -2.52 17.92
C VAL A 348 -22.22 -1.04 17.84
N ALA A 349 -21.63 -0.52 18.91
CA ALA A 349 -20.86 0.74 18.89
C ALA A 349 -19.35 0.47 18.79
N SER A 350 -18.92 -0.77 19.09
CA SER A 350 -17.57 -1.27 18.82
C SER A 350 -17.56 -2.80 18.80
N PHE A 351 -16.52 -3.39 18.23
CA PHE A 351 -16.16 -4.80 18.43
C PHE A 351 -14.67 -4.92 18.76
N ARG A 352 -14.22 -6.11 19.20
CA ARG A 352 -12.83 -6.36 19.60
C ARG A 352 -12.26 -7.63 19.00
N THR A 353 -11.00 -7.60 18.62
CA THR A 353 -10.19 -8.81 18.40
C THR A 353 -9.19 -8.99 19.55
N ALA A 354 -8.83 -10.24 19.84
CA ALA A 354 -7.78 -10.60 20.79
C ALA A 354 -6.87 -11.66 20.16
N MET A 355 -5.70 -11.24 19.69
CA MET A 355 -4.73 -12.09 18.99
C MET A 355 -3.50 -12.36 19.87
N LYS A 356 -2.80 -13.47 19.60
CA LYS A 356 -1.52 -13.77 20.24
C LYS A 356 -0.36 -13.34 19.37
N PHE A 357 0.57 -12.61 19.97
CA PHE A 357 1.87 -12.33 19.37
C PHE A 357 2.84 -13.41 19.84
N HIS A 358 3.33 -14.26 18.93
CA HIS A 358 4.24 -15.36 19.25
C HIS A 358 5.73 -14.94 19.22
N GLY A 359 6.00 -13.63 19.11
CA GLY A 359 7.34 -13.06 19.17
C GLY A 359 8.09 -13.05 17.84
N VAL A 360 9.22 -12.34 17.86
CA VAL A 360 10.22 -12.25 16.78
C VAL A 360 11.62 -12.40 17.37
N LEU A 361 12.64 -12.58 16.51
CA LEU A 361 14.05 -12.55 16.90
C LEU A 361 14.84 -11.59 15.98
N PRO A 362 15.95 -10.98 16.46
CA PRO A 362 16.91 -10.33 15.56
C PRO A 362 17.51 -11.32 14.56
N GLU A 363 17.74 -12.56 15.00
CA GLU A 363 18.31 -13.67 14.24
C GLU A 363 18.08 -14.99 15.00
N VAL A 364 18.01 -16.14 14.32
CA VAL A 364 17.90 -17.45 15.00
C VAL A 364 19.18 -17.79 15.76
N PRO A 365 19.14 -18.51 16.90
CA PRO A 365 20.32 -18.76 17.73
C PRO A 365 21.23 -19.83 17.12
N ALA A 366 22.55 -19.63 17.20
CA ALA A 366 23.60 -20.52 16.68
C ALA A 366 23.78 -21.84 17.47
N VAL A 367 22.69 -22.52 17.84
CA VAL A 367 22.71 -23.78 18.62
C VAL A 367 23.44 -24.92 17.88
N ALA A 368 23.47 -24.88 16.55
CA ALA A 368 24.22 -25.81 15.70
C ALA A 368 25.46 -25.16 15.07
N THR A 369 25.33 -23.95 14.51
CA THR A 369 26.43 -23.25 13.82
C THR A 369 27.43 -22.56 14.76
N GLY A 370 27.18 -22.58 16.08
CA GLY A 370 28.07 -21.99 17.08
C GLY A 370 29.27 -22.85 17.50
N SER A 371 29.42 -24.07 16.99
CA SER A 371 30.58 -24.93 17.26
C SER A 371 30.90 -25.93 16.13
N GLY A 372 32.04 -26.63 16.25
CA GLY A 372 32.38 -27.76 15.37
C GLY A 372 32.62 -27.39 13.90
N SER A 373 32.33 -28.34 13.01
CA SER A 373 32.48 -28.16 11.55
C SER A 373 31.46 -27.20 10.96
N ASP A 374 30.24 -27.17 11.49
CA ASP A 374 29.20 -26.22 11.05
C ASP A 374 29.65 -24.76 11.34
N LEU A 375 30.33 -24.49 12.48
CA LEU A 375 30.96 -23.19 12.74
C LEU A 375 32.10 -22.84 11.77
N ALA A 376 32.92 -23.83 11.40
CA ALA A 376 34.02 -23.61 10.46
C ALA A 376 33.50 -23.21 9.07
N GLN A 377 32.50 -23.95 8.56
CA GLN A 377 31.82 -23.63 7.30
C GLN A 377 31.16 -22.24 7.35
N LEU A 378 30.45 -21.91 8.43
CA LEU A 378 29.82 -20.60 8.56
C LEU A 378 30.86 -19.46 8.58
N LYS A 379 32.00 -19.65 9.25
CA LYS A 379 33.07 -18.63 9.28
C LYS A 379 33.78 -18.45 7.93
N GLU A 380 33.90 -19.51 7.14
CA GLU A 380 34.36 -19.41 5.75
C GLU A 380 33.38 -18.59 4.89
N GLN A 381 32.08 -18.87 5.00
CA GLN A 381 31.03 -18.14 4.28
C GLN A 381 30.93 -16.66 4.71
N LEU A 382 31.08 -16.37 6.02
CA LEU A 382 31.14 -15.00 6.56
C LEU A 382 32.38 -14.24 6.06
N ALA A 383 33.56 -14.88 6.07
CA ALA A 383 34.79 -14.28 5.56
C ALA A 383 34.69 -13.97 4.05
N ALA A 384 34.01 -14.82 3.26
CA ALA A 384 33.79 -14.59 1.83
C ALA A 384 32.94 -13.34 1.52
N VAL A 385 31.98 -12.98 2.38
CA VAL A 385 31.15 -11.76 2.22
C VAL A 385 31.70 -10.53 2.94
N ARG A 386 32.69 -10.69 3.83
CA ARG A 386 33.27 -9.61 4.66
C ARG A 386 33.70 -8.36 3.88
N GLY A 387 34.25 -8.54 2.68
CA GLY A 387 34.70 -7.42 1.82
C GLY A 387 33.57 -6.64 1.14
N ASN A 388 32.37 -7.23 1.05
CA ASN A 388 31.17 -6.61 0.47
C ASN A 388 29.91 -7.16 1.16
N PRO A 389 29.63 -6.76 2.41
CA PRO A 389 28.53 -7.32 3.19
C PRO A 389 27.16 -6.87 2.66
N MET A 390 27.07 -5.69 2.04
CA MET A 390 25.83 -5.20 1.45
C MET A 390 25.54 -5.81 0.07
N ASP A 391 26.56 -6.00 -0.78
CA ASP A 391 26.43 -6.50 -2.16
C ASP A 391 25.35 -5.78 -2.99
N GLN A 392 25.23 -4.47 -2.74
CA GLN A 392 24.21 -3.58 -3.23
C GLN A 392 24.16 -3.54 -4.77
N ARG A 393 22.97 -3.82 -5.34
CA ARG A 393 22.77 -3.99 -6.79
C ARG A 393 22.22 -2.75 -7.52
N GLY A 394 21.71 -1.76 -6.80
CA GLY A 394 21.17 -0.50 -7.32
C GLY A 394 21.32 0.64 -6.30
N THR A 395 21.29 1.89 -6.76
CA THR A 395 21.60 3.08 -5.94
C THR A 395 20.37 3.79 -5.37
N ASP A 396 19.19 3.36 -5.77
CA ASP A 396 17.88 3.80 -5.29
C ASP A 396 17.55 3.26 -3.89
N THR A 397 16.40 3.68 -3.35
CA THR A 397 15.93 3.27 -2.01
C THR A 397 15.71 1.76 -1.90
N TYR A 398 15.03 1.10 -2.84
CA TYR A 398 14.76 -0.34 -2.76
C TYR A 398 16.05 -1.18 -2.73
N TRP A 399 16.93 -0.99 -3.72
CA TRP A 399 18.15 -1.78 -3.83
C TRP A 399 19.23 -1.40 -2.81
N THR A 400 19.23 -0.17 -2.30
CA THR A 400 19.98 0.16 -1.07
C THR A 400 19.40 -0.62 0.12
N GLY A 401 18.07 -0.68 0.24
CA GLY A 401 17.34 -1.40 1.27
C GLY A 401 17.73 -2.87 1.35
N LYS A 402 17.61 -3.64 0.26
CA LYS A 402 18.01 -5.06 0.25
C LYS A 402 19.45 -5.26 0.73
N GLY A 403 20.39 -4.43 0.26
CA GLY A 403 21.79 -4.49 0.71
C GLY A 403 21.99 -4.13 2.20
N LEU A 404 21.24 -3.16 2.73
CA LEU A 404 21.21 -2.85 4.16
C LEU A 404 20.65 -4.03 4.98
N GLY A 405 19.60 -4.69 4.52
CA GLY A 405 19.01 -5.89 5.14
C GLY A 405 19.99 -7.07 5.18
N ARG A 406 20.67 -7.34 4.05
CA ARG A 406 21.72 -8.36 3.92
C ARG A 406 22.86 -8.14 4.91
N ALA A 407 23.39 -6.92 4.96
CA ALA A 407 24.43 -6.54 5.90
C ALA A 407 23.96 -6.67 7.36
N ALA A 408 22.69 -6.40 7.67
CA ALA A 408 22.14 -6.57 9.01
C ALA A 408 22.13 -8.05 9.44
N ARG A 409 21.66 -8.98 8.59
CA ARG A 409 21.73 -10.44 8.87
C ARG A 409 23.17 -10.91 9.08
N ILE A 410 24.09 -10.47 8.23
CA ILE A 410 25.53 -10.79 8.36
C ILE A 410 26.10 -10.27 9.70
N ALA A 411 25.75 -9.05 10.11
CA ALA A 411 26.17 -8.48 11.39
C ALA A 411 25.62 -9.24 12.60
N GLU A 412 24.33 -9.62 12.57
CA GLU A 412 23.70 -10.43 13.63
C GLU A 412 24.41 -11.78 13.80
N ILE A 413 24.58 -12.55 12.72
CA ILE A 413 25.20 -13.89 12.76
C ILE A 413 26.67 -13.79 13.19
N ALA A 414 27.44 -12.87 12.61
CA ALA A 414 28.85 -12.71 12.93
C ALA A 414 29.06 -12.36 14.41
N ASP A 415 28.17 -11.57 15.02
CA ASP A 415 28.19 -11.30 16.46
C ASP A 415 27.82 -12.54 17.31
N GLN A 416 26.86 -13.35 16.86
CA GLN A 416 26.51 -14.61 17.54
C GLN A 416 27.69 -15.58 17.63
N VAL A 417 28.47 -15.73 16.55
CA VAL A 417 29.60 -16.68 16.48
C VAL A 417 30.97 -16.08 16.78
N GLY A 418 31.02 -14.80 17.17
CA GLY A 418 32.25 -14.09 17.55
C GLY A 418 33.22 -13.82 16.39
N ASP A 419 32.72 -13.71 15.15
CA ASP A 419 33.47 -13.10 14.04
C ASP A 419 33.33 -11.58 14.12
N THR A 420 34.13 -10.98 15.01
CA THR A 420 34.11 -9.53 15.24
C THR A 420 34.58 -8.73 14.02
N GLU A 421 35.36 -9.32 13.11
CA GLU A 421 35.86 -8.65 11.91
C GLU A 421 34.75 -8.50 10.87
N THR A 422 34.05 -9.59 10.53
CA THR A 422 32.89 -9.54 9.60
C THR A 422 31.76 -8.69 10.17
N ARG A 423 31.47 -8.82 11.48
CA ARG A 423 30.47 -8.00 12.17
C ARG A 423 30.82 -6.51 12.05
N ASN A 424 32.05 -6.12 12.36
CA ASN A 424 32.46 -4.72 12.33
C ASN A 424 32.44 -4.16 10.90
N ALA A 425 32.81 -4.95 9.88
CA ALA A 425 32.72 -4.55 8.47
C ALA A 425 31.28 -4.28 8.04
N ALA A 426 30.35 -5.18 8.38
CA ALA A 426 28.92 -5.00 8.09
C ALA A 426 28.32 -3.78 8.80
N LEU A 427 28.62 -3.58 10.09
CA LEU A 427 28.17 -2.40 10.85
C LEU A 427 28.77 -1.09 10.33
N ALA A 428 30.00 -1.09 9.83
CA ALA A 428 30.61 0.07 9.19
C ALA A 428 29.93 0.43 7.87
N ALA A 429 29.59 -0.56 7.05
CA ALA A 429 28.83 -0.36 5.81
C ALA A 429 27.43 0.21 6.09
N ILE A 430 26.69 -0.39 7.03
CA ILE A 430 25.38 0.08 7.48
C ILE A 430 25.46 1.53 7.97
N ARG A 431 26.38 1.83 8.89
CA ARG A 431 26.57 3.19 9.43
C ARG A 431 26.85 4.18 8.31
N SER A 432 27.79 3.88 7.41
CA SER A 432 28.18 4.81 6.34
C SER A 432 27.00 5.11 5.44
N THR A 433 26.26 4.08 5.01
CA THR A 433 25.11 4.24 4.11
C THR A 433 23.96 4.98 4.78
N LEU A 434 23.58 4.63 6.02
CA LEU A 434 22.50 5.32 6.73
C LEU A 434 22.85 6.77 7.05
N THR A 435 24.10 7.05 7.46
CA THR A 435 24.58 8.41 7.75
C THR A 435 24.59 9.28 6.48
N ASP A 436 24.99 8.72 5.35
CA ASP A 436 24.91 9.36 4.03
C ASP A 436 23.45 9.69 3.67
N TRP A 437 22.57 8.70 3.62
CA TRP A 437 21.15 8.89 3.28
C TRP A 437 20.40 9.85 4.22
N PHE A 438 20.71 9.84 5.51
CA PHE A 438 20.11 10.72 6.52
C PHE A 438 20.80 12.09 6.66
N THR A 439 21.68 12.47 5.73
CA THR A 439 22.26 13.83 5.67
C THR A 439 21.99 14.48 4.31
N ALA A 440 21.00 15.37 4.27
CA ALA A 440 20.80 16.34 3.21
C ALA A 440 21.78 17.51 3.36
N THR A 441 22.78 17.59 2.49
CA THR A 441 23.61 18.79 2.29
C THR A 441 23.05 19.65 1.15
N PRO A 442 23.30 20.97 1.13
CA PRO A 442 22.82 21.85 0.06
C PRO A 442 23.24 21.34 -1.33
N GLY A 443 22.27 21.22 -2.25
CA GLY A 443 22.50 20.72 -3.62
C GLY A 443 22.68 19.20 -3.75
N LYS A 444 22.49 18.41 -2.68
CA LYS A 444 22.54 16.94 -2.75
C LYS A 444 21.32 16.39 -3.48
N ALA A 445 21.52 15.75 -4.62
CA ALA A 445 20.45 15.23 -5.48
C ALA A 445 20.29 13.69 -5.50
N ALA A 446 21.10 12.96 -4.71
CA ALA A 446 21.03 11.51 -4.61
C ALA A 446 21.49 11.05 -3.21
N LYS A 447 20.97 9.90 -2.77
CA LYS A 447 21.03 9.41 -1.39
C LYS A 447 20.55 10.45 -0.39
N VAL A 448 19.33 10.92 -0.59
CA VAL A 448 18.76 12.03 0.17
C VAL A 448 17.25 11.85 0.31
N PHE A 449 16.73 12.21 1.48
CA PHE A 449 15.29 12.30 1.70
C PHE A 449 14.80 13.75 1.51
N TYR A 450 13.76 13.89 0.69
CA TYR A 450 12.99 15.11 0.47
C TYR A 450 11.66 15.03 1.23
N TYR A 451 11.21 16.11 1.84
CA TYR A 451 9.87 16.16 2.46
C TYR A 451 8.91 17.00 1.61
N ASP A 452 7.97 16.32 0.93
CA ASP A 452 6.85 16.99 0.27
C ASP A 452 5.85 17.45 1.34
N ARG A 453 5.90 18.74 1.65
CA ARG A 453 5.00 19.39 2.61
C ARG A 453 3.55 19.56 2.14
N ASN A 454 3.26 19.35 0.85
CA ASN A 454 1.93 19.51 0.29
C ASN A 454 1.13 18.21 0.49
N TRP A 455 1.78 17.08 0.24
CA TRP A 455 1.27 15.73 0.52
C TRP A 455 1.41 15.33 1.99
N GLY A 456 2.50 15.77 2.63
CA GLY A 456 2.94 15.26 3.92
C GLY A 456 3.56 13.87 3.76
N THR A 457 4.67 13.80 3.03
CA THR A 457 5.41 12.56 2.80
C THR A 457 6.91 12.77 2.65
N LEU A 458 7.69 11.73 2.96
CA LEU A 458 9.14 11.70 2.83
C LEU A 458 9.55 10.80 1.66
N ILE A 459 10.14 11.37 0.62
CA ILE A 459 10.54 10.67 -0.61
C ILE A 459 12.06 10.54 -0.64
N GLY A 460 12.57 9.31 -0.71
CA GLY A 460 14.01 9.04 -0.86
C GLY A 460 14.45 8.99 -2.32
N TYR A 461 15.46 9.78 -2.69
CA TYR A 461 16.02 9.83 -4.04
C TYR A 461 17.45 9.25 -4.09
N PRO A 462 17.82 8.43 -5.10
CA PRO A 462 16.99 8.00 -6.23
C PRO A 462 15.82 7.10 -5.81
N ALA A 463 14.71 7.26 -6.50
CA ALA A 463 13.48 6.49 -6.29
C ALA A 463 13.36 5.35 -7.31
N SER A 464 12.53 4.36 -6.99
CA SER A 464 12.26 3.19 -7.82
C SER A 464 10.80 2.74 -7.60
N TYR A 465 10.27 1.90 -8.50
CA TYR A 465 8.93 1.27 -8.39
C TYR A 465 7.70 2.19 -8.18
N GLY A 466 7.87 3.51 -8.33
CA GLY A 466 6.82 4.52 -8.14
C GLY A 466 6.84 5.18 -6.76
N SER A 467 7.86 4.92 -5.93
CA SER A 467 8.07 5.55 -4.62
C SER A 467 8.33 7.08 -4.66
N ASP A 468 8.17 7.73 -5.82
CA ASP A 468 8.24 9.19 -6.00
C ASP A 468 6.94 9.77 -6.61
N GLN A 469 6.53 9.26 -7.77
CA GLN A 469 5.41 9.79 -8.55
C GLN A 469 4.06 9.17 -8.21
N GLU A 470 4.07 8.09 -7.43
CA GLU A 470 2.89 7.29 -7.06
C GLU A 470 2.82 6.98 -5.56
N LEU A 471 3.88 7.29 -4.80
CA LEU A 471 4.04 6.98 -3.37
C LEU A 471 3.80 5.49 -3.07
N ASN A 472 4.29 4.64 -3.97
CA ASN A 472 4.26 3.20 -3.79
C ASN A 472 5.35 2.75 -2.80
N ASP A 473 5.10 1.65 -2.09
CA ASP A 473 6.14 0.78 -1.51
C ASP A 473 7.03 1.42 -0.41
N HIS A 474 6.59 2.51 0.23
CA HIS A 474 7.37 3.20 1.27
C HIS A 474 7.68 2.29 2.47
N HIS A 475 6.72 1.49 2.94
CA HIS A 475 6.94 0.45 3.95
C HIS A 475 7.98 -0.59 3.51
N PHE A 476 7.91 -1.12 2.28
CA PHE A 476 8.91 -2.08 1.76
C PHE A 476 10.31 -1.47 1.75
N HIS A 477 10.47 -0.32 1.09
CA HIS A 477 11.75 0.37 0.92
C HIS A 477 12.35 0.78 2.28
N TYR A 478 11.56 1.41 3.14
CA TYR A 478 12.04 2.00 4.39
C TYR A 478 12.15 0.96 5.53
N GLY A 479 11.39 -0.14 5.48
CA GLY A 479 11.50 -1.25 6.42
C GLY A 479 12.93 -1.80 6.51
N TYR A 480 13.62 -1.90 5.38
CA TYR A 480 15.04 -2.26 5.33
C TYR A 480 15.97 -1.24 6.02
N PHE A 481 15.75 0.06 5.81
CA PHE A 481 16.52 1.13 6.45
C PHE A 481 16.34 1.11 7.97
N ILE A 482 15.10 0.95 8.44
CA ILE A 482 14.76 0.87 9.86
C ILE A 482 15.33 -0.41 10.48
N ALA A 483 15.29 -1.55 9.78
CA ALA A 483 15.85 -2.82 10.26
C ALA A 483 17.38 -2.73 10.44
N ALA A 484 18.09 -2.16 9.46
CA ALA A 484 19.53 -1.96 9.56
C ALA A 484 19.90 -0.91 10.63
N ALA A 485 19.09 0.14 10.79
CA ALA A 485 19.24 1.12 11.87
C ALA A 485 19.06 0.48 13.26
N ALA A 486 18.09 -0.44 13.43
CA ALA A 486 17.89 -1.18 14.68
C ALA A 486 19.05 -2.14 14.99
N THR A 487 19.55 -2.88 14.00
CA THR A 487 20.77 -3.71 14.17
C THR A 487 22.00 -2.85 14.48
N LEU A 488 22.15 -1.63 13.93
CA LEU A 488 23.22 -0.71 14.31
C LEU A 488 23.04 -0.16 15.73
N ALA A 489 21.83 0.23 16.12
CA ALA A 489 21.52 0.89 17.39
C ALA A 489 21.90 0.08 18.64
N LYS A 490 21.80 -1.26 18.59
CA LYS A 490 22.24 -2.12 19.72
C LYS A 490 23.77 -2.19 19.90
N PHE A 491 24.54 -1.83 18.88
CA PHE A 491 26.01 -1.72 18.95
C PHE A 491 26.48 -0.27 19.16
N ASP A 492 25.74 0.71 18.63
CA ASP A 492 25.96 2.14 18.86
C ASP A 492 24.65 2.87 19.20
N PRO A 493 24.26 2.89 20.48
CA PRO A 493 23.10 3.65 20.95
C PRO A 493 23.34 5.18 20.95
N ALA A 494 24.58 5.66 20.74
CA ALA A 494 24.85 7.08 20.62
C ALA A 494 24.49 7.59 19.21
N TRP A 495 24.83 6.86 18.15
CA TRP A 495 24.38 7.15 16.79
C TRP A 495 22.84 7.13 16.68
N ALA A 496 22.19 6.18 17.37
CA ALA A 496 20.73 6.04 17.40
C ALA A 496 20.01 7.06 18.30
N ALA A 497 20.73 7.94 19.01
CA ALA A 497 20.12 8.96 19.85
C ALA A 497 19.32 10.00 19.03
N GLN A 498 18.30 10.59 19.64
CA GLN A 498 17.47 11.66 19.03
C GLN A 498 18.27 12.93 18.70
N SER A 499 19.37 13.18 19.41
CA SER A 499 20.32 14.26 19.11
C SER A 499 21.33 13.90 18.00
N GLN A 500 21.27 12.68 17.47
CA GLN A 500 22.09 12.17 16.37
C GLN A 500 21.17 11.74 15.21
N TYR A 501 21.10 10.47 14.83
CA TYR A 501 20.32 10.03 13.66
C TYR A 501 18.97 9.37 14.00
N GLY A 502 18.65 9.16 15.27
CA GLY A 502 17.41 8.48 15.69
C GLY A 502 16.14 9.14 15.16
N GLY A 503 16.09 10.48 15.17
CA GLY A 503 14.93 11.23 14.67
C GLY A 503 14.69 11.10 13.16
N MET A 504 15.71 10.75 12.37
CA MET A 504 15.54 10.47 10.93
C MET A 504 14.93 9.08 10.71
N VAL A 505 15.32 8.08 11.52
CA VAL A 505 14.69 6.75 11.50
C VAL A 505 13.21 6.85 11.90
N ASP A 506 12.90 7.66 12.92
CA ASP A 506 11.52 7.94 13.32
C ASP A 506 10.71 8.65 12.22
N LEU A 507 11.34 9.49 11.38
CA LEU A 507 10.66 10.09 10.22
C LEU A 507 10.31 9.04 9.15
N LEU A 508 11.17 8.06 8.88
CA LEU A 508 10.85 6.95 7.96
C LEU A 508 9.70 6.10 8.52
N ILE A 509 9.70 5.82 9.83
CA ILE A 509 8.59 5.12 10.52
C ILE A 509 7.29 5.93 10.43
N ARG A 510 7.36 7.25 10.65
CA ARG A 510 6.21 8.15 10.55
C ARG A 510 5.65 8.24 9.15
N ASP A 511 6.49 8.26 8.13
CA ASP A 511 6.02 8.43 6.76
C ASP A 511 5.24 7.21 6.26
N ALA A 512 5.80 6.01 6.41
CA ALA A 512 5.14 4.76 5.99
C ALA A 512 3.95 4.38 6.90
N ASN A 513 4.08 4.53 8.22
CA ASN A 513 3.01 4.13 9.14
C ASN A 513 2.98 4.98 10.42
N ASN A 514 2.50 6.23 10.30
CA ASN A 514 2.37 7.15 11.43
C ASN A 514 1.40 6.62 12.50
N TYR A 515 1.93 6.01 13.56
CA TYR A 515 1.15 5.56 14.71
C TYR A 515 0.75 6.69 15.70
N GLN A 516 1.11 7.96 15.46
CA GLN A 516 0.79 9.10 16.33
C GLN A 516 -0.06 10.17 15.61
N ARG A 517 -1.37 10.20 15.89
CA ARG A 517 -2.32 11.19 15.34
C ARG A 517 -2.06 12.65 15.76
N SER A 518 -1.17 12.87 16.72
CA SER A 518 -0.67 14.19 17.12
C SER A 518 0.44 14.71 16.22
N ASP A 519 1.09 13.84 15.44
CA ASP A 519 2.03 14.22 14.39
C ASP A 519 1.25 14.47 13.10
N THR A 520 1.11 15.75 12.73
CA THR A 520 0.35 16.18 11.55
C THR A 520 1.21 16.32 10.29
N ARG A 521 2.45 15.79 10.29
CA ARG A 521 3.33 15.78 9.11
C ARG A 521 2.98 14.67 8.11
N PHE A 522 2.37 13.58 8.58
CA PHE A 522 2.10 12.37 7.81
C PHE A 522 0.69 11.83 8.14
N PRO A 523 -0.04 11.25 7.17
CA PRO A 523 -1.35 10.65 7.45
C PRO A 523 -1.20 9.48 8.44
N TYR A 524 -2.21 9.27 9.29
CA TYR A 524 -2.19 8.22 10.31
C TYR A 524 -2.23 6.84 9.67
N LEU A 525 -1.20 6.03 9.91
CA LEU A 525 -1.00 4.69 9.30
C LEU A 525 -1.22 4.72 7.78
N ARG A 526 -0.27 5.32 7.03
CA ARG A 526 -0.38 5.49 5.56
C ARG A 526 -0.59 4.14 4.88
N ASP A 527 0.39 3.25 5.02
CA ASP A 527 0.39 2.00 4.26
C ASP A 527 -0.58 0.96 4.87
N PHE A 528 -0.79 0.97 6.21
CA PHE A 528 -1.56 -0.08 6.89
C PHE A 528 -3.08 0.15 6.88
N ASP A 529 -3.80 -0.65 6.11
CA ASP A 529 -5.26 -0.68 6.13
C ASP A 529 -5.77 -1.27 7.45
N ILE A 530 -6.30 -0.39 8.28
CA ILE A 530 -6.75 -0.66 9.64
C ILE A 530 -7.82 -1.76 9.68
N TYR A 531 -8.65 -1.94 8.64
CA TYR A 531 -9.75 -2.91 8.64
C TYR A 531 -9.51 -4.13 7.75
N ALA A 532 -8.84 -3.99 6.60
CA ALA A 532 -8.40 -5.13 5.81
C ALA A 532 -7.33 -5.94 6.57
N GLY A 533 -6.49 -5.25 7.36
CA GLY A 533 -5.55 -5.81 8.34
C GLY A 533 -4.12 -6.04 7.81
N HIS A 534 -3.81 -5.53 6.63
CA HIS A 534 -2.51 -5.62 5.95
C HIS A 534 -2.16 -4.25 5.33
N ASP A 535 -0.90 -4.07 4.92
CA ASP A 535 -0.50 -2.86 4.18
C ASP A 535 -1.02 -2.89 2.71
N TRP A 536 -1.02 -1.73 2.04
CA TRP A 536 -1.28 -1.59 0.60
C TRP A 536 -0.08 -0.95 -0.12
N ALA A 537 0.33 -1.53 -1.25
CA ALA A 537 1.49 -1.11 -2.03
C ALA A 537 1.28 0.24 -2.74
N SER A 538 0.16 0.42 -3.47
CA SER A 538 0.00 1.58 -4.36
C SER A 538 -0.56 2.82 -3.65
N GLY A 539 0.17 3.94 -3.70
CA GLY A 539 -0.27 5.19 -3.09
C GLY A 539 -1.54 5.78 -3.70
N HIS A 540 -1.80 5.50 -4.98
CA HIS A 540 -2.94 6.02 -5.73
C HIS A 540 -4.14 5.07 -5.82
N GLY A 541 -3.98 3.75 -5.60
CA GLY A 541 -5.06 2.76 -5.56
C GLY A 541 -6.03 2.82 -6.76
N SER A 542 -5.55 3.20 -7.95
CA SER A 542 -6.39 3.51 -9.12
C SER A 542 -6.31 2.41 -10.17
N PHE A 543 -6.92 1.27 -9.87
CA PHE A 543 -7.09 0.13 -10.78
C PHE A 543 -8.52 -0.41 -10.68
N ASN A 544 -9.01 -1.11 -11.71
CA ASN A 544 -10.35 -1.73 -11.69
C ASN A 544 -10.54 -2.71 -10.51
N ALA A 545 -9.44 -3.38 -10.12
CA ALA A 545 -9.33 -4.30 -9.00
C ALA A 545 -9.13 -3.61 -7.62
N GLY A 546 -9.15 -2.27 -7.54
CA GLY A 546 -8.83 -1.51 -6.33
C GLY A 546 -7.32 -1.41 -6.06
N ASN A 547 -6.93 -1.27 -4.79
CA ASN A 547 -5.53 -1.28 -4.39
C ASN A 547 -4.94 -2.72 -4.38
N ASN A 548 -3.62 -2.87 -4.29
CA ASN A 548 -2.92 -4.15 -4.29
C ASN A 548 -1.78 -4.22 -3.26
N GLN A 549 -1.37 -5.43 -2.89
CA GLN A 549 -0.08 -5.70 -2.26
C GLN A 549 0.50 -7.00 -2.83
N GLU A 550 1.78 -6.97 -3.20
CA GLU A 550 2.55 -8.15 -3.61
C GLU A 550 3.29 -8.76 -2.41
N SER A 551 4.47 -8.25 -2.05
CA SER A 551 5.30 -8.79 -0.96
C SER A 551 4.74 -8.45 0.42
N SER A 552 3.86 -9.31 0.93
CA SER A 552 3.39 -9.21 2.32
C SER A 552 4.51 -9.44 3.34
N SER A 553 5.59 -10.13 2.96
CA SER A 553 6.78 -10.31 3.77
C SER A 553 7.65 -9.04 3.87
N GLU A 554 7.73 -8.19 2.84
CA GLU A 554 8.41 -6.88 2.99
C GLU A 554 7.61 -5.92 3.92
N GLY A 555 6.27 -5.98 3.93
CA GLY A 555 5.44 -5.33 4.95
C GLY A 555 5.68 -5.89 6.37
N MET A 556 5.82 -7.20 6.51
CA MET A 556 6.18 -7.84 7.79
C MET A 556 7.61 -7.53 8.24
N ASN A 557 8.55 -7.32 7.30
CA ASN A 557 9.90 -6.84 7.57
C ASN A 557 9.86 -5.44 8.18
N PHE A 558 9.06 -4.52 7.62
CA PHE A 558 8.81 -3.19 8.20
C PHE A 558 8.22 -3.28 9.61
N ALA A 559 7.16 -4.08 9.80
CA ALA A 559 6.53 -4.23 11.12
C ALA A 559 7.50 -4.79 12.17
N ASN A 560 8.32 -5.78 11.82
CA ASN A 560 9.42 -6.28 12.64
C ASN A 560 10.50 -5.22 12.91
N ALA A 561 10.83 -4.37 11.91
CA ALA A 561 11.81 -3.30 12.07
C ALA A 561 11.39 -2.28 13.14
N LEU A 562 10.10 -1.93 13.20
CA LEU A 562 9.53 -1.10 14.29
C LEU A 562 9.70 -1.77 15.66
N ILE A 563 9.45 -3.08 15.77
CA ILE A 563 9.63 -3.83 17.03
C ILE A 563 11.10 -3.77 17.47
N GLN A 564 12.04 -4.02 16.56
CA GLN A 564 13.47 -4.01 16.89
C GLN A 564 14.01 -2.59 17.17
N TRP A 565 13.54 -1.56 16.45
CA TRP A 565 13.90 -0.16 16.71
C TRP A 565 13.41 0.31 18.09
N GLY A 566 12.13 0.09 18.41
CA GLY A 566 11.56 0.42 19.72
C GLY A 566 12.16 -0.40 20.88
N GLN A 567 12.80 -1.53 20.60
CA GLN A 567 13.57 -2.31 21.57
C GLN A 567 15.03 -1.87 21.72
N ALA A 568 15.64 -1.30 20.68
CA ALA A 568 17.00 -0.75 20.73
C ALA A 568 17.05 0.68 21.30
N THR A 569 16.01 1.48 21.06
CA THR A 569 15.88 2.87 21.55
C THR A 569 15.06 3.00 22.84
N GLY A 570 14.33 1.96 23.22
CA GLY A 570 13.47 1.95 24.40
C GLY A 570 12.11 2.65 24.20
N ASP A 571 11.76 3.09 22.98
CA ASP A 571 10.45 3.63 22.67
C ASP A 571 9.39 2.51 22.59
N THR A 572 8.59 2.40 23.64
CA THR A 572 7.52 1.39 23.73
C THR A 572 6.37 1.65 22.77
N ALA A 573 6.18 2.88 22.28
CA ALA A 573 5.09 3.23 21.39
C ALA A 573 5.40 2.86 19.92
N VAL A 574 6.65 3.00 19.46
CA VAL A 574 7.10 2.37 18.20
C VAL A 574 6.93 0.86 18.31
N ARG A 575 7.46 0.26 19.39
CA ARG A 575 7.38 -1.19 19.65
C ARG A 575 5.94 -1.69 19.57
N ASP A 576 5.01 -1.04 20.27
CA ASP A 576 3.62 -1.50 20.35
C ASP A 576 2.85 -1.26 19.05
N ALA A 577 3.20 -0.25 18.26
CA ALA A 577 2.71 -0.10 16.88
C ALA A 577 3.22 -1.25 15.99
N GLY A 578 4.52 -1.55 16.03
CA GLY A 578 5.10 -2.68 15.30
C GLY A 578 4.49 -4.03 15.68
N VAL A 579 4.28 -4.28 16.98
CA VAL A 579 3.60 -5.50 17.46
C VAL A 579 2.14 -5.56 16.99
N PHE A 580 1.41 -4.44 16.99
CA PHE A 580 0.03 -4.38 16.49
C PHE A 580 -0.04 -4.68 14.98
N ILE A 581 0.76 -4.00 14.16
CA ILE A 581 0.81 -4.18 12.71
C ILE A 581 1.22 -5.63 12.40
N TYR A 582 2.34 -6.09 12.96
CA TYR A 582 2.85 -7.46 12.75
C TYR A 582 1.83 -8.54 13.12
N THR A 583 1.18 -8.43 14.28
CA THR A 583 0.25 -9.47 14.75
C THR A 583 -1.03 -9.50 13.91
N THR A 584 -1.50 -8.34 13.44
CA THR A 584 -2.67 -8.26 12.56
C THR A 584 -2.34 -8.77 11.15
N GLN A 585 -1.22 -8.32 10.57
CA GLN A 585 -0.80 -8.71 9.23
C GLN A 585 -0.34 -10.19 9.15
N ALA A 586 0.28 -10.73 10.20
CA ALA A 586 0.51 -12.18 10.32
C ALA A 586 -0.80 -12.97 10.23
N ALA A 587 -1.91 -12.47 10.79
CA ALA A 587 -3.20 -13.13 10.70
C ALA A 587 -3.83 -13.00 9.30
N THR A 588 -3.72 -11.86 8.64
CA THR A 588 -4.27 -11.70 7.27
C THR A 588 -3.49 -12.45 6.21
N ILE A 589 -2.16 -12.56 6.33
CA ILE A 589 -1.33 -13.32 5.37
C ILE A 589 -1.75 -14.80 5.36
N GLN A 590 -1.99 -15.38 6.54
CA GLN A 590 -2.46 -16.75 6.69
C GLN A 590 -3.84 -16.97 6.04
N GLU A 591 -4.73 -15.96 6.05
CA GLU A 591 -6.07 -16.05 5.46
C GLU A 591 -6.10 -15.73 3.95
N TYR A 592 -5.30 -14.78 3.46
CA TYR A 592 -5.49 -14.17 2.14
C TYR A 592 -4.34 -14.46 1.14
N TRP A 593 -3.11 -14.64 1.61
CA TRP A 593 -1.96 -14.99 0.77
C TRP A 593 -1.71 -16.49 0.72
N PHE A 594 -2.10 -17.21 1.77
CA PHE A 594 -1.80 -18.63 1.98
C PHE A 594 -3.04 -19.53 2.20
N ASP A 595 -4.25 -18.95 2.36
CA ASP A 595 -5.51 -19.62 2.75
C ASP A 595 -5.34 -20.94 3.54
N VAL A 596 -4.64 -20.87 4.67
CA VAL A 596 -4.08 -22.04 5.36
C VAL A 596 -5.10 -23.00 5.98
N ASP A 597 -6.39 -22.66 5.90
CA ASP A 597 -7.53 -23.48 6.35
C ASP A 597 -8.42 -23.96 5.17
N ASP A 598 -8.09 -23.62 3.91
CA ASP A 598 -8.89 -23.93 2.69
C ASP A 598 -10.34 -23.38 2.82
N GLU A 599 -10.47 -22.12 3.25
CA GLU A 599 -11.74 -21.50 3.66
C GLU A 599 -12.19 -20.29 2.83
N ASN A 600 -11.28 -19.67 2.07
CA ASN A 600 -11.41 -18.32 1.53
C ASN A 600 -11.28 -18.24 0.00
N TYR A 601 -10.46 -19.09 -0.63
CA TYR A 601 -10.28 -19.13 -2.08
C TYR A 601 -11.40 -19.93 -2.79
N PRO A 602 -11.74 -19.60 -4.05
CA PRO A 602 -12.65 -20.44 -4.84
C PRO A 602 -11.96 -21.77 -5.19
N ALA A 603 -12.61 -22.91 -4.92
CA ALA A 603 -12.05 -24.24 -5.20
C ALA A 603 -11.70 -24.51 -6.69
N ALA A 604 -12.14 -23.66 -7.62
CA ALA A 604 -11.76 -23.71 -9.03
C ALA A 604 -10.42 -23.01 -9.35
N PHE A 605 -9.84 -22.26 -8.41
CA PHE A 605 -8.61 -21.48 -8.58
C PHE A 605 -7.36 -22.37 -8.76
N GLY A 606 -7.31 -23.52 -8.10
CA GLY A 606 -6.27 -24.55 -8.30
C GLY A 606 -4.90 -24.26 -7.67
N HIS A 607 -4.79 -23.16 -6.91
CA HIS A 607 -3.61 -22.77 -6.14
C HIS A 607 -3.93 -22.65 -4.64
N SER A 608 -2.96 -23.01 -3.80
CA SER A 608 -3.00 -22.83 -2.34
C SER A 608 -2.31 -21.55 -1.86
N THR A 609 -2.04 -20.61 -2.77
CA THR A 609 -1.33 -19.36 -2.47
C THR A 609 -1.59 -18.31 -3.56
N VAL A 610 -1.34 -17.04 -3.25
CA VAL A 610 -1.21 -15.96 -4.26
C VAL A 610 0.10 -15.20 -4.08
N GLY A 611 0.63 -14.67 -5.18
CA GLY A 611 1.74 -13.71 -5.13
C GLY A 611 1.26 -12.30 -4.79
N MET A 612 0.03 -11.95 -5.20
CA MET A 612 -0.58 -10.64 -4.97
C MET A 612 -2.00 -10.76 -4.41
N VAL A 613 -2.36 -9.88 -3.49
CA VAL A 613 -3.74 -9.64 -3.05
C VAL A 613 -4.21 -8.28 -3.57
N TRP A 614 -5.41 -8.26 -4.13
CA TRP A 614 -6.07 -7.10 -4.73
C TRP A 614 -7.34 -6.74 -3.97
N GLY A 615 -7.81 -5.50 -4.09
CA GLY A 615 -9.12 -5.08 -3.57
C GLY A 615 -10.25 -6.05 -3.93
N ASP A 616 -10.27 -6.54 -5.17
CA ASP A 616 -11.30 -7.46 -5.67
C ASP A 616 -10.95 -8.96 -5.63
N GLY A 617 -9.75 -9.36 -5.21
CA GLY A 617 -9.38 -10.78 -5.26
C GLY A 617 -7.91 -11.09 -4.95
N GLY A 618 -7.38 -12.11 -5.62
CA GLY A 618 -5.98 -12.55 -5.48
C GLY A 618 -5.44 -13.16 -6.77
N ALA A 619 -4.12 -13.08 -6.96
CA ALA A 619 -3.43 -13.48 -8.18
C ALA A 619 -2.16 -14.29 -7.87
N TYR A 620 -2.07 -15.50 -8.44
CA TYR A 620 -0.81 -16.25 -8.54
C TYR A 620 0.01 -15.64 -9.68
N ALA A 621 0.61 -14.48 -9.42
CA ALA A 621 1.37 -13.63 -10.34
C ALA A 621 2.36 -12.75 -9.56
N THR A 622 3.30 -12.11 -10.25
CA THR A 622 4.03 -10.92 -9.75
C THR A 622 4.06 -9.82 -10.80
N TRP A 623 4.45 -8.61 -10.42
CA TRP A 623 4.71 -7.47 -11.31
C TRP A 623 5.85 -7.69 -12.32
N PHE A 624 6.69 -8.74 -12.15
CA PHE A 624 7.96 -8.88 -12.86
C PHE A 624 8.25 -10.28 -13.44
N SER A 625 7.60 -11.35 -12.97
CA SER A 625 7.82 -12.72 -13.47
C SER A 625 6.57 -13.60 -13.40
N ALA A 626 6.47 -14.53 -14.34
CA ALA A 626 5.47 -15.60 -14.39
C ALA A 626 5.98 -16.93 -13.78
N GLU A 627 7.21 -16.96 -13.26
CA GLU A 627 7.85 -18.16 -12.73
C GLU A 627 7.27 -18.53 -11.35
N PRO A 628 6.86 -19.80 -11.13
CA PRO A 628 6.36 -20.28 -9.83
C PRO A 628 7.29 -19.96 -8.65
N GLU A 629 8.59 -19.98 -8.90
CA GLU A 629 9.66 -19.66 -7.94
C GLU A 629 9.52 -18.21 -7.44
N MET A 630 9.41 -17.26 -8.37
CA MET A 630 9.23 -15.83 -8.06
C MET A 630 7.89 -15.55 -7.38
N ILE A 631 6.80 -16.12 -7.91
CA ILE A 631 5.42 -15.91 -7.42
C ILE A 631 5.25 -16.35 -5.96
N GLN A 632 5.91 -17.42 -5.55
CA GLN A 632 5.86 -17.89 -4.16
C GLN A 632 6.95 -17.25 -3.28
N GLY A 633 8.16 -17.08 -3.81
CA GLY A 633 9.31 -16.53 -3.07
C GLY A 633 9.13 -15.08 -2.64
N ILE A 634 8.39 -14.28 -3.40
CA ILE A 634 8.15 -12.86 -3.09
C ILE A 634 7.34 -12.64 -1.79
N ASN A 635 6.62 -13.66 -1.30
CA ASN A 635 5.93 -13.67 -0.01
C ASN A 635 6.67 -14.45 1.09
N MET A 636 7.94 -14.79 0.85
CA MET A 636 8.86 -15.45 1.79
C MET A 636 10.06 -14.55 2.13
N LEU A 637 10.52 -13.74 1.17
CA LEU A 637 11.66 -12.83 1.30
C LEU A 637 11.27 -11.46 1.88
N PRO A 638 12.15 -10.76 2.61
CA PRO A 638 13.46 -11.20 3.07
C PRO A 638 13.35 -12.16 4.26
N VAL A 639 14.01 -13.31 4.21
CA VAL A 639 14.05 -14.21 5.37
C VAL A 639 14.84 -13.56 6.50
N THR A 640 14.24 -13.47 7.69
CA THR A 640 14.89 -12.95 8.90
C THR A 640 14.33 -13.62 10.15
N GLY A 641 14.96 -13.44 11.32
CA GLY A 641 14.37 -13.82 12.61
C GLY A 641 13.01 -13.17 12.93
N GLY A 642 12.60 -12.14 12.16
CA GLY A 642 11.26 -11.56 12.16
C GLY A 642 10.21 -12.38 11.41
N HIS A 643 10.59 -13.30 10.52
CA HIS A 643 9.66 -14.01 9.64
C HIS A 643 9.15 -15.35 10.19
N LEU A 644 9.24 -15.55 11.51
CA LEU A 644 8.78 -16.79 12.17
C LEU A 644 7.26 -17.05 12.03
N TYR A 645 6.46 -16.04 11.64
CA TYR A 645 5.05 -16.23 11.31
C TYR A 645 4.82 -17.16 10.12
N LEU A 646 5.76 -17.23 9.17
CA LEU A 646 5.73 -18.19 8.07
C LEU A 646 5.72 -19.64 8.59
N GLY A 647 6.22 -19.89 9.80
CA GLY A 647 6.29 -21.20 10.45
C GLY A 647 5.12 -21.53 11.39
N TYR A 648 4.09 -20.68 11.50
CA TYR A 648 2.94 -20.95 12.39
C TYR A 648 2.04 -22.10 11.86
N ARG A 649 2.18 -22.51 10.60
CA ARG A 649 1.46 -23.64 9.97
C ARG A 649 2.45 -24.59 9.26
N PRO A 650 3.26 -25.39 9.98
CA PRO A 650 4.30 -26.24 9.39
C PRO A 650 3.79 -27.31 8.40
N ALA A 651 2.49 -27.61 8.39
CA ALA A 651 1.86 -28.42 7.34
C ALA A 651 1.73 -27.65 6.01
N TYR A 652 1.37 -26.36 6.07
CA TYR A 652 1.22 -25.49 4.91
C TYR A 652 2.56 -25.30 4.19
N ASN A 653 3.66 -25.05 4.89
CA ASN A 653 4.98 -24.85 4.25
C ASN A 653 5.37 -26.02 3.33
N LYS A 654 4.99 -27.26 3.70
CA LYS A 654 5.23 -28.46 2.91
C LYS A 654 4.25 -28.61 1.74
N ALA A 655 3.00 -28.20 1.91
CA ALA A 655 1.99 -28.20 0.84
C ALA A 655 2.34 -27.16 -0.24
N ASN A 656 2.63 -25.93 0.18
CA ASN A 656 3.09 -24.83 -0.66
C ASN A 656 4.40 -25.21 -1.41
N TYR A 657 5.41 -25.74 -0.73
CA TYR A 657 6.63 -26.21 -1.41
C TYR A 657 6.38 -27.39 -2.38
N ALA A 658 5.44 -28.30 -2.09
CA ALA A 658 5.03 -29.34 -3.02
C ALA A 658 4.26 -28.78 -4.23
N GLU A 659 3.48 -27.71 -4.04
CA GLU A 659 2.85 -26.95 -5.13
C GLU A 659 3.91 -26.23 -5.98
N LEU A 660 4.92 -25.60 -5.38
CA LEU A 660 6.06 -25.03 -6.12
C LEU A 660 6.69 -26.06 -7.05
N VAL A 661 7.06 -27.24 -6.51
CA VAL A 661 7.70 -28.31 -7.29
C VAL A 661 6.77 -28.87 -8.39
N ARG A 662 5.46 -28.92 -8.13
CA ARG A 662 4.43 -29.28 -9.12
C ARG A 662 4.36 -28.25 -10.25
N ASN A 663 4.27 -26.97 -9.90
CA ASN A 663 4.03 -25.87 -10.84
C ASN A 663 5.28 -25.59 -11.69
N ASN A 664 6.47 -25.72 -11.10
CA ASN A 664 7.75 -25.55 -11.80
C ASN A 664 8.17 -26.77 -12.63
N GLY A 665 7.43 -27.89 -12.55
CA GLY A 665 7.78 -29.16 -13.19
C GLY A 665 9.03 -29.85 -12.63
N GLY A 666 9.53 -29.41 -11.48
CA GLY A 666 10.78 -29.86 -10.87
C GLY A 666 11.16 -29.05 -9.63
N GLU A 667 12.32 -29.36 -9.07
CA GLU A 667 12.93 -28.58 -7.97
C GLU A 667 13.21 -27.13 -8.40
N PRO A 668 13.15 -26.14 -7.48
CA PRO A 668 13.51 -24.76 -7.81
C PRO A 668 14.97 -24.65 -8.25
N THR A 669 15.22 -23.75 -9.20
CA THR A 669 16.51 -23.47 -9.84
C THR A 669 17.04 -22.06 -9.54
N VAL A 670 16.16 -21.13 -9.19
CA VAL A 670 16.42 -19.75 -8.75
C VAL A 670 15.81 -19.54 -7.34
N TRP A 671 16.28 -18.53 -6.61
CA TRP A 671 15.86 -18.24 -5.21
C TRP A 671 15.78 -19.50 -4.32
N GLN A 672 16.70 -20.45 -4.56
CA GLN A 672 16.67 -21.79 -3.98
C GLN A 672 16.82 -21.72 -2.46
N ASP A 673 17.62 -20.76 -1.99
CA ASP A 673 17.77 -20.35 -0.60
C ASP A 673 16.46 -19.92 0.04
N ILE A 674 15.74 -18.96 -0.55
CA ILE A 674 14.45 -18.46 -0.03
C ILE A 674 13.47 -19.63 0.16
N HIS A 675 13.36 -20.50 -0.84
CA HIS A 675 12.47 -21.66 -0.77
C HIS A 675 12.94 -22.73 0.23
N TRP A 676 14.24 -22.98 0.38
CA TRP A 676 14.75 -23.90 1.41
C TRP A 676 14.61 -23.31 2.82
N GLN A 677 14.74 -22.00 2.98
CA GLN A 677 14.54 -21.30 4.26
C GLN A 677 13.07 -21.33 4.71
N PHE A 678 12.14 -21.11 3.78
CA PHE A 678 10.71 -21.28 4.04
C PHE A 678 10.35 -22.74 4.32
N LEU A 679 10.85 -23.69 3.52
CA LEU A 679 10.66 -25.12 3.76
C LEU A 679 11.20 -25.53 5.14
N ALA A 680 12.32 -24.94 5.60
CA ALA A 680 12.91 -25.29 6.89
C ALA A 680 12.02 -24.99 8.11
N LEU A 681 10.98 -24.17 7.96
CA LEU A 681 9.99 -23.93 9.01
C LEU A 681 8.96 -25.08 9.14
N GLY A 682 8.76 -25.86 8.06
CA GLY A 682 7.87 -27.03 8.05
C GLY A 682 8.59 -28.39 8.04
N ASP A 683 9.68 -28.50 7.28
CA ASP A 683 10.56 -29.67 7.15
C ASP A 683 12.05 -29.26 7.12
N PRO A 684 12.66 -28.99 8.29
CA PRO A 684 14.05 -28.55 8.38
C PRO A 684 15.06 -29.61 7.93
N ASP A 685 14.74 -30.90 8.04
CA ASP A 685 15.67 -31.96 7.63
C ASP A 685 15.67 -32.12 6.09
N ALA A 686 14.51 -32.00 5.43
CA ALA A 686 14.45 -31.94 3.96
C ALA A 686 15.14 -30.68 3.39
N ALA A 687 14.93 -29.51 4.01
CA ALA A 687 15.60 -28.28 3.63
C ALA A 687 17.13 -28.37 3.76
N LEU A 688 17.64 -28.90 4.88
CA LEU A 688 19.09 -29.09 5.07
C LEU A 688 19.68 -30.11 4.09
N ALA A 689 18.93 -31.15 3.72
CA ALA A 689 19.36 -32.12 2.72
C ALA A 689 19.51 -31.47 1.33
N LYS A 690 18.54 -30.64 0.91
CA LYS A 690 18.58 -29.90 -0.36
C LYS A 690 19.75 -28.92 -0.42
N LEU A 691 19.91 -28.08 0.61
CA LEU A 691 21.03 -27.14 0.73
C LEU A 691 22.40 -27.83 0.70
N ARG A 692 22.52 -29.03 1.30
CA ARG A 692 23.76 -29.82 1.27
C ARG A 692 23.99 -30.54 -0.08
N ALA A 693 22.94 -30.85 -0.83
CA ALA A 693 23.05 -31.45 -2.16
C ALA A 693 23.50 -30.43 -3.22
N ASN A 694 23.13 -29.16 -3.07
CA ASN A 694 23.56 -28.06 -3.93
C ASN A 694 24.23 -26.93 -3.12
N PRO A 695 25.51 -27.05 -2.73
CA PRO A 695 26.25 -25.97 -2.07
C PRO A 695 26.67 -24.83 -3.04
N GLY A 696 26.42 -24.99 -4.34
CA GLY A 696 26.86 -24.07 -5.40
C GLY A 696 25.86 -22.99 -5.80
N TYR A 697 24.60 -23.07 -5.34
CA TYR A 697 23.50 -22.16 -5.67
C TYR A 697 23.88 -20.67 -5.62
N THR A 698 23.28 -19.87 -6.50
CA THR A 698 23.31 -18.41 -6.44
C THR A 698 22.26 -17.96 -5.41
N PRO A 699 22.63 -17.19 -4.37
CA PRO A 699 21.65 -16.60 -3.46
C PRO A 699 20.76 -15.56 -4.15
N GLU A 700 19.59 -15.28 -3.58
CA GLU A 700 18.81 -14.08 -3.88
C GLU A 700 19.62 -12.80 -3.54
N GLU A 701 19.34 -11.69 -4.24
CA GLU A 701 20.17 -10.49 -4.22
C GLU A 701 20.23 -9.77 -2.85
N GLY A 702 19.26 -9.97 -1.97
CA GLY A 702 19.25 -9.54 -0.58
C GLY A 702 19.83 -10.59 0.39
N GLU A 703 20.27 -11.75 -0.09
CA GLU A 703 20.68 -12.91 0.72
C GLU A 703 22.18 -13.24 0.60
N SER A 704 22.65 -14.11 1.50
CA SER A 704 24.02 -14.60 1.56
C SER A 704 24.07 -16.05 2.01
N ARG A 705 24.97 -16.85 1.41
CA ARG A 705 25.13 -18.28 1.75
C ARG A 705 25.39 -18.53 3.24
N ALA A 706 25.94 -17.55 3.95
CA ALA A 706 26.14 -17.58 5.40
C ALA A 706 24.82 -17.54 6.19
N HIS A 707 23.89 -16.65 5.85
CA HIS A 707 22.58 -16.57 6.52
C HIS A 707 21.66 -17.72 6.09
N THR A 708 21.64 -18.11 4.81
CA THR A 708 20.92 -19.32 4.37
C THR A 708 21.36 -20.57 5.14
N PHE A 709 22.67 -20.79 5.26
CA PHE A 709 23.21 -21.92 6.01
C PHE A 709 22.92 -21.81 7.50
N HIS A 710 23.11 -20.63 8.11
CA HIS A 710 22.79 -20.39 9.52
C HIS A 710 21.32 -20.66 9.84
N TRP A 711 20.39 -20.15 9.03
CA TRP A 711 18.95 -20.34 9.17
C TRP A 711 18.57 -21.82 9.10
N VAL A 712 18.82 -22.46 7.95
CA VAL A 712 18.41 -23.84 7.68
C VAL A 712 19.09 -24.81 8.66
N ARG A 713 20.37 -24.61 8.97
CA ARG A 713 21.12 -25.52 9.87
C ARG A 713 20.67 -25.43 11.33
N ASN A 714 20.28 -24.25 11.81
CA ASN A 714 19.77 -24.08 13.18
C ASN A 714 18.30 -24.49 13.32
N LEU A 715 17.44 -24.27 12.33
CA LEU A 715 16.11 -24.88 12.31
C LEU A 715 16.19 -26.42 12.26
N ALA A 716 17.16 -26.97 11.52
CA ALA A 716 17.57 -28.38 11.56
C ALA A 716 18.32 -28.81 12.84
N ALA A 717 18.22 -28.02 13.91
CA ALA A 717 18.47 -28.42 15.29
C ALA A 717 17.23 -28.16 16.16
N LEU A 718 16.74 -26.91 16.14
CA LEU A 718 15.63 -26.38 16.95
C LEU A 718 14.27 -27.06 16.71
N GLY A 719 13.97 -27.47 15.47
CA GLY A 719 12.64 -27.93 15.05
C GLY A 719 11.72 -26.80 14.60
N GLN A 720 10.40 -27.04 14.69
CA GLN A 720 9.35 -26.13 14.24
C GLN A 720 9.04 -25.06 15.29
N VAL A 721 8.42 -23.94 14.90
CA VAL A 721 7.96 -22.89 15.83
C VAL A 721 6.78 -23.41 16.67
N ASP A 722 6.87 -23.32 18.01
CA ASP A 722 5.82 -23.79 18.93
C ASP A 722 4.92 -22.62 19.36
N THR A 723 3.85 -22.39 18.61
CA THR A 723 2.87 -21.33 18.88
C THR A 723 2.02 -21.58 20.13
N THR A 724 2.10 -22.76 20.77
CA THR A 724 1.34 -23.04 22.00
C THR A 724 1.93 -22.39 23.25
N VAL A 725 3.13 -21.81 23.14
CA VAL A 725 3.79 -21.06 24.21
C VAL A 725 3.99 -19.61 23.78
N THR A 726 3.66 -18.66 24.66
CA THR A 726 3.99 -17.24 24.49
C THR A 726 5.03 -16.78 25.50
N ALA A 727 5.66 -15.63 25.24
CA ALA A 727 6.76 -15.10 26.04
C ALA A 727 6.44 -13.69 26.58
N SER A 728 6.97 -13.35 27.76
CA SER A 728 6.75 -12.06 28.43
C SER A 728 7.57 -10.90 27.84
N HIS A 729 8.08 -11.05 26.62
CA HIS A 729 9.03 -10.16 25.97
C HIS A 729 8.92 -10.35 24.45
N PRO A 730 8.94 -9.29 23.62
CA PRO A 730 8.67 -9.42 22.20
C PRO A 730 9.81 -10.08 21.41
N LEU A 731 11.05 -9.95 21.88
CA LEU A 731 12.24 -10.56 21.29
C LEU A 731 12.50 -11.97 21.87
N ALA A 732 11.51 -12.87 21.76
CA ALA A 732 11.59 -14.23 22.27
C ALA A 732 10.66 -15.17 21.49
N ALA A 733 11.07 -16.42 21.31
CA ALA A 733 10.32 -17.44 20.59
C ALA A 733 10.55 -18.83 21.21
N VAL A 734 9.70 -19.80 20.88
CA VAL A 734 9.86 -21.20 21.30
C VAL A 734 9.87 -22.09 20.06
N PHE A 735 10.79 -23.04 20.05
CA PHE A 735 10.88 -24.08 19.02
C PHE A 735 10.69 -25.46 19.65
N ASN A 736 10.20 -26.43 18.88
CA ASN A 736 9.92 -27.77 19.35
C ASN A 736 10.37 -28.81 18.33
N ARG A 737 11.19 -29.78 18.77
CA ARG A 737 11.56 -30.95 17.99
C ARG A 737 11.19 -32.22 18.75
N ASN A 738 10.29 -33.01 18.20
CA ASN A 738 9.87 -34.31 18.73
C ASN A 738 9.42 -34.26 20.21
N GLY A 739 8.81 -33.14 20.64
CA GLY A 739 8.37 -32.90 22.02
C GLY A 739 9.40 -32.20 22.91
N ALA A 740 10.65 -32.05 22.46
CA ALA A 740 11.69 -31.32 23.18
C ALA A 740 11.68 -29.83 22.79
N ARG A 741 11.34 -28.96 23.74
CA ARG A 741 11.28 -27.50 23.54
C ARG A 741 12.63 -26.82 23.72
N THR A 742 12.91 -25.84 22.87
CA THR A 742 13.97 -24.85 23.04
C THR A 742 13.36 -23.46 23.16
N TYR A 743 13.57 -22.82 24.30
CA TYR A 743 13.09 -21.48 24.57
C TYR A 743 14.20 -20.50 24.23
N VAL A 744 13.92 -19.50 23.40
CA VAL A 744 14.89 -18.53 22.86
C VAL A 744 14.50 -17.13 23.28
N ALA A 745 15.47 -16.33 23.72
CA ALA A 745 15.25 -14.91 23.97
C ALA A 745 16.50 -14.08 23.64
N SER A 746 16.27 -12.90 23.08
CA SER A 746 17.29 -11.90 22.74
C SER A 746 17.12 -10.66 23.59
N ASN A 747 18.19 -10.27 24.27
CA ASN A 747 18.29 -9.03 25.02
C ASN A 747 19.22 -8.07 24.27
N ILE A 748 18.63 -7.15 23.52
CA ILE A 748 19.38 -6.12 22.80
C ILE A 748 19.61 -4.86 23.64
N THR A 749 19.31 -4.86 24.94
CA THR A 749 19.48 -3.72 25.86
C THR A 749 20.75 -3.84 26.72
N ALA A 750 21.14 -2.74 27.38
CA ALA A 750 22.33 -2.64 28.23
C ALA A 750 22.21 -3.27 29.63
N ALA A 751 21.04 -3.78 30.03
CA ALA A 751 20.83 -4.44 31.33
C ALA A 751 20.32 -5.89 31.18
N PRO A 752 20.71 -6.85 32.04
CA PRO A 752 20.15 -8.20 32.02
C PRO A 752 18.62 -8.19 32.25
N LEU A 753 17.90 -9.06 31.52
CA LEU A 753 16.45 -9.25 31.65
C LEU A 753 16.10 -10.72 31.88
N THR A 754 14.89 -10.98 32.37
CA THR A 754 14.35 -12.35 32.50
C THR A 754 13.04 -12.46 31.75
N VAL A 755 13.01 -13.28 30.70
CA VAL A 755 11.80 -13.66 29.98
C VAL A 755 11.10 -14.79 30.74
N ARG A 756 9.77 -14.70 30.84
CA ARG A 756 8.90 -15.77 31.34
C ARG A 756 8.07 -16.29 30.19
N PHE A 757 7.97 -17.61 30.06
CA PHE A 757 7.15 -18.28 29.07
C PHE A 757 5.85 -18.77 29.71
N SER A 758 4.79 -18.92 28.91
CA SER A 758 3.43 -19.21 29.40
C SER A 758 3.26 -20.60 30.02
N ASP A 759 4.22 -21.51 29.85
CA ASP A 759 4.30 -22.81 30.55
C ASP A 759 5.08 -22.75 31.88
N GLY A 760 5.52 -21.55 32.30
CA GLY A 760 6.25 -21.32 33.55
C GLY A 760 7.77 -21.30 33.39
N THR A 761 8.31 -21.65 32.22
CA THR A 761 9.75 -21.59 31.95
C THR A 761 10.30 -20.16 32.09
N GLY A 762 11.48 -20.02 32.70
CA GLY A 762 12.17 -18.73 32.86
C GLY A 762 13.55 -18.74 32.22
N LEU A 763 13.90 -17.68 31.50
CA LEU A 763 15.18 -17.50 30.83
C LEU A 763 15.76 -16.12 31.13
N THR A 764 16.86 -16.07 31.88
CA THR A 764 17.61 -14.82 32.12
C THR A 764 18.65 -14.64 31.02
N VAL A 765 18.62 -13.48 30.37
CA VAL A 765 19.48 -13.12 29.24
C VAL A 765 20.31 -11.89 29.60
N ALA A 766 21.64 -12.03 29.58
CA ALA A 766 22.55 -10.91 29.84
C ALA A 766 22.46 -9.84 28.74
N ALA A 767 22.94 -8.63 29.05
CA ALA A 767 22.96 -7.50 28.12
C ALA A 767 23.68 -7.86 26.80
N GLY A 768 23.10 -7.45 25.67
CA GLY A 768 23.65 -7.69 24.33
C GLY A 768 23.75 -9.16 23.89
N LYS A 769 23.04 -10.09 24.54
CA LYS A 769 23.06 -11.53 24.23
C LYS A 769 21.76 -12.02 23.61
N THR A 770 21.88 -13.07 22.80
CA THR A 770 20.81 -14.07 22.61
C THR A 770 21.16 -15.29 23.46
N ALA A 771 20.16 -15.94 24.05
CA ALA A 771 20.34 -17.15 24.83
C ALA A 771 19.21 -18.16 24.58
N THR A 772 19.48 -19.43 24.91
CA THR A 772 18.48 -20.51 24.88
C THR A 772 18.51 -21.34 26.16
N THR A 773 17.38 -22.00 26.44
CA THR A 773 17.28 -23.06 27.46
C THR A 773 16.30 -24.15 27.00
N GLY A 774 16.22 -25.27 27.73
CA GLY A 774 15.44 -26.45 27.36
C GLY A 774 16.31 -27.49 26.67
N ALA A 775 15.93 -27.93 25.47
CA ALA A 775 16.64 -28.95 24.70
C ALA A 775 18.06 -28.50 24.25
N TYR A 776 18.24 -27.19 24.03
CA TYR A 776 19.56 -26.57 23.84
C TYR A 776 19.78 -25.45 24.85
N THR A 777 20.94 -25.47 25.52
CA THR A 777 21.44 -24.36 26.35
C THR A 777 22.63 -23.73 25.65
N TRP A 778 22.44 -22.51 25.14
CA TRP A 778 23.41 -21.77 24.35
C TRP A 778 23.33 -20.27 24.67
N SER A 779 24.41 -19.52 24.44
CA SER A 779 24.36 -18.05 24.39
C SER A 779 25.47 -17.48 23.52
N GLY A 780 25.15 -16.41 22.79
CA GLY A 780 26.04 -15.69 21.90
C GLY A 780 25.59 -14.25 21.68
N GLY A 781 26.29 -13.52 20.81
CA GLY A 781 26.19 -12.07 20.67
C GLY A 781 27.11 -11.36 21.66
N ASN A 782 27.54 -10.14 21.34
CA ASN A 782 28.41 -9.29 22.16
C ASN A 782 28.13 -7.80 21.91
N ALA A 783 26.86 -7.45 21.68
CA ALA A 783 26.44 -6.07 21.51
C ALA A 783 26.62 -5.25 22.80
N ALA A 784 26.85 -3.94 22.69
CA ALA A 784 26.98 -3.05 23.83
C ALA A 784 25.64 -2.90 24.60
N GLY A 785 24.53 -3.06 23.88
CA GLY A 785 23.18 -2.91 24.39
C GLY A 785 22.62 -1.52 24.08
N GLY A 786 21.42 -1.50 23.52
CA GLY A 786 20.57 -0.34 23.41
C GLY A 786 20.06 0.16 24.77
N THR A 787 19.30 1.24 24.74
CA THR A 787 18.75 1.88 25.94
C THR A 787 17.71 1.02 26.64
N ASN A 788 17.67 1.09 27.97
CA ASN A 788 16.58 0.50 28.75
C ASN A 788 15.26 1.25 28.47
N PRO A 789 14.09 0.58 28.57
CA PRO A 789 12.80 1.22 28.33
C PRO A 789 12.58 2.45 29.22
N SER A 790 12.15 3.56 28.60
CA SER A 790 11.86 4.83 29.29
C SER A 790 10.36 5.12 29.24
N PRO A 791 9.72 5.60 30.32
CA PRO A 791 8.31 5.98 30.29
C PRO A 791 8.10 7.31 29.56
N THR A 792 7.88 7.25 28.25
CA THR A 792 7.58 8.43 27.41
C THR A 792 6.24 9.09 27.82
N PRO A 793 6.13 10.44 27.91
CA PRO A 793 4.91 11.09 28.37
C PRO A 793 3.72 10.98 27.40
N THR A 794 2.54 10.63 27.91
CA THR A 794 1.29 10.63 27.14
C THR A 794 0.75 12.06 26.96
N THR A 795 0.81 12.61 25.75
CA THR A 795 0.22 13.92 25.43
C THR A 795 -1.28 13.82 25.16
N SER A 796 -2.09 14.37 26.08
CA SER A 796 -3.54 14.48 25.93
C SER A 796 -3.93 15.70 25.07
N PRO A 797 -4.92 15.61 24.15
CA PRO A 797 -5.28 16.69 23.24
C PRO A 797 -6.22 17.74 23.86
N THR A 798 -6.03 19.01 23.49
CA THR A 798 -6.94 20.16 23.74
C THR A 798 -6.79 21.19 22.58
N PRO A 799 -7.72 22.14 22.37
CA PRO A 799 -8.22 22.39 21.00
C PRO A 799 -7.64 23.58 20.23
N SER A 800 -8.01 23.61 18.94
CA SER A 800 -7.65 24.58 17.89
C SER A 800 -8.13 26.04 18.12
N PRO A 801 -7.38 27.05 17.64
CA PRO A 801 -7.85 28.42 17.40
C PRO A 801 -8.28 28.71 15.93
N THR A 802 -9.20 29.65 15.76
CA THR A 802 -9.92 30.00 14.51
C THR A 802 -9.20 31.10 13.67
N PRO A 803 -9.35 31.16 12.31
CA PRO A 803 -8.53 32.00 11.40
C PRO A 803 -9.21 33.31 10.92
N THR A 804 -8.49 34.13 10.11
CA THR A 804 -8.93 35.29 9.26
C THR A 804 -7.68 35.94 8.59
N PRO A 805 -7.70 36.67 7.43
CA PRO A 805 -8.74 36.96 6.43
C PRO A 805 -8.43 36.54 4.95
N THR A 806 -9.41 36.76 4.07
CA THR A 806 -9.39 36.58 2.60
C THR A 806 -9.25 37.92 1.83
N PRO A 807 -8.74 37.95 0.58
CA PRO A 807 -9.05 38.98 -0.43
C PRO A 807 -9.81 38.41 -1.67
N THR A 808 -10.57 39.25 -2.39
CA THR A 808 -11.69 38.80 -3.26
C THR A 808 -11.73 39.33 -4.71
N GLY A 809 -12.01 38.42 -5.65
CA GLY A 809 -12.68 38.66 -6.96
C GLY A 809 -11.86 39.30 -8.09
N PRO A 810 -12.46 39.54 -9.29
CA PRO A 810 -13.79 39.11 -9.77
C PRO A 810 -13.77 38.29 -11.09
N SER A 811 -14.95 37.90 -11.60
CA SER A 811 -15.15 37.30 -12.94
C SER A 811 -15.62 38.35 -13.96
N PRO A 812 -15.51 38.11 -15.29
CA PRO A 812 -16.70 37.66 -16.03
C PRO A 812 -16.46 36.65 -17.17
N SER A 813 -17.57 36.11 -17.68
CA SER A 813 -17.77 35.29 -18.91
C SER A 813 -19.00 35.91 -19.65
N PRO A 814 -19.57 35.42 -20.78
CA PRO A 814 -19.19 34.31 -21.68
C PRO A 814 -19.29 34.63 -23.20
N THR A 815 -18.99 33.67 -24.08
CA THR A 815 -19.67 33.49 -25.40
C THR A 815 -19.58 32.04 -25.89
N SER A 816 -20.67 31.53 -26.49
CA SER A 816 -20.73 30.33 -27.34
C SER A 816 -20.95 30.80 -28.81
N PRO A 817 -20.71 30.00 -29.89
CA PRO A 817 -21.61 28.89 -30.22
C PRO A 817 -21.05 27.74 -31.13
N THR A 818 -21.95 26.82 -31.54
CA THR A 818 -21.95 25.98 -32.77
C THR A 818 -20.99 24.79 -32.96
N SER A 819 -21.54 23.78 -33.64
CA SER A 819 -20.92 22.57 -34.24
C SER A 819 -21.71 22.18 -35.50
N PRO A 820 -21.25 21.27 -36.39
CA PRO A 820 -19.89 20.92 -36.82
C PRO A 820 -19.70 21.26 -38.35
N PRO A 821 -18.60 20.86 -39.02
CA PRO A 821 -18.63 19.60 -39.80
C PRO A 821 -17.27 18.84 -39.88
N THR A 822 -17.18 17.88 -40.79
CA THR A 822 -16.15 16.83 -40.93
C THR A 822 -14.84 17.24 -41.64
N THR A 823 -13.78 16.46 -41.36
CA THR A 823 -12.49 16.35 -42.10
C THR A 823 -11.44 17.45 -41.85
N PRO A 824 -10.43 17.21 -40.97
CA PRO A 824 -9.29 18.11 -40.75
C PRO A 824 -8.26 18.14 -41.90
N PRO A 825 -7.48 19.23 -42.04
CA PRO A 825 -6.47 19.38 -43.09
C PRO A 825 -5.14 18.65 -42.79
N ALA A 826 -4.32 18.50 -43.83
CA ALA A 826 -3.03 17.76 -43.82
C ALA A 826 -1.94 18.30 -42.86
N GLY A 827 -2.18 19.43 -42.17
CA GLY A 827 -1.25 20.07 -41.22
C GLY A 827 -1.55 19.83 -39.74
N SER A 828 -2.57 19.06 -39.36
CA SER A 828 -2.88 18.83 -37.92
C SER A 828 -1.65 18.30 -37.13
N PRO A 829 -1.40 18.71 -35.88
CA PRO A 829 -0.40 18.07 -35.02
C PRO A 829 -0.89 16.73 -34.43
N THR A 830 -2.20 16.52 -34.35
CA THR A 830 -2.82 15.25 -33.96
C THR A 830 -2.85 14.27 -35.15
N ARG A 831 -2.42 13.02 -34.93
CA ARG A 831 -2.38 11.92 -35.91
C ARG A 831 -2.91 10.63 -35.29
N PHE A 832 -3.85 9.97 -35.95
CA PHE A 832 -4.34 8.65 -35.55
C PHE A 832 -3.49 7.54 -36.18
N LEU A 833 -3.34 6.42 -35.47
CA LEU A 833 -2.69 5.21 -35.96
C LEU A 833 -3.68 4.47 -36.88
N LEU A 834 -3.32 4.28 -38.15
CA LEU A 834 -4.23 3.76 -39.18
C LEU A 834 -3.89 2.31 -39.57
N PRO A 835 -4.90 1.48 -39.91
CA PRO A 835 -4.70 0.19 -40.56
C PRO A 835 -3.76 0.30 -41.76
N GLY A 836 -2.78 -0.59 -41.85
CA GLY A 836 -1.72 -0.55 -42.87
C GLY A 836 -0.50 0.31 -42.51
N GLY A 837 -0.36 0.78 -41.27
CA GLY A 837 0.88 1.43 -40.79
C GLY A 837 1.00 2.92 -41.12
N GLY A 838 -0.12 3.61 -41.34
CA GLY A 838 -0.14 5.07 -41.54
C GLY A 838 -0.33 5.85 -40.25
N LEU A 839 0.18 7.08 -40.20
CA LEU A 839 -0.24 8.11 -39.24
C LEU A 839 -1.01 9.21 -39.99
N GLY A 840 -2.27 9.48 -39.62
CA GLY A 840 -3.12 10.37 -40.43
C GLY A 840 -4.34 10.97 -39.72
N SER A 841 -5.33 11.43 -40.48
CA SER A 841 -6.65 11.82 -39.97
C SER A 841 -7.44 10.58 -39.55
N ALA A 842 -8.35 10.73 -38.57
CA ALA A 842 -9.15 9.63 -38.04
C ALA A 842 -9.91 8.86 -39.14
N GLY A 843 -9.75 7.55 -39.18
CA GLY A 843 -10.51 6.61 -40.02
C GLY A 843 -11.70 6.00 -39.28
N SER A 844 -12.27 4.92 -39.83
CA SER A 844 -13.20 4.05 -39.09
C SER A 844 -12.44 3.23 -38.03
N ALA A 845 -13.08 2.93 -36.89
CA ALA A 845 -12.52 2.06 -35.86
C ALA A 845 -12.09 0.70 -36.45
N ALA A 846 -10.89 0.25 -36.06
CA ALA A 846 -10.27 -0.98 -36.54
C ALA A 846 -9.21 -1.46 -35.53
N THR A 847 -8.69 -2.67 -35.68
CA THR A 847 -7.67 -3.21 -34.78
C THR A 847 -6.44 -3.73 -35.53
N THR A 848 -5.33 -3.87 -34.82
CA THR A 848 -4.16 -4.61 -35.28
C THR A 848 -3.50 -5.34 -34.11
N THR A 849 -2.76 -6.41 -34.38
CA THR A 849 -2.16 -7.26 -33.35
C THR A 849 -0.74 -6.81 -33.06
N VAL A 850 -0.43 -6.55 -31.79
CA VAL A 850 0.93 -6.42 -31.26
C VAL A 850 1.42 -7.83 -30.91
N PRO A 851 2.47 -8.36 -31.54
CA PRO A 851 3.01 -9.68 -31.19
C PRO A 851 3.56 -9.71 -29.76
N GLY A 852 3.31 -10.81 -29.03
CA GLY A 852 3.90 -11.05 -27.71
C GLY A 852 5.43 -11.16 -27.76
N SER A 853 6.09 -10.94 -26.63
CA SER A 853 7.56 -11.05 -26.52
C SER A 853 8.06 -12.51 -26.51
N GLY A 854 7.14 -13.48 -26.53
CA GLY A 854 7.47 -14.91 -26.40
C GLY A 854 8.00 -15.30 -25.02
N GLY A 855 7.82 -14.45 -24.02
CA GLY A 855 8.36 -14.63 -22.66
C GLY A 855 9.75 -14.04 -22.45
N ALA A 856 10.38 -13.46 -23.48
CA ALA A 856 11.60 -12.68 -23.32
C ALA A 856 11.30 -11.28 -22.77
N ASN A 857 12.30 -10.64 -22.14
CA ASN A 857 12.25 -9.22 -21.82
C ASN A 857 12.88 -8.41 -22.97
N HIS A 858 12.13 -7.42 -23.45
CA HIS A 858 12.45 -6.51 -24.56
C HIS A 858 12.23 -5.05 -24.17
N ASP A 859 12.31 -4.73 -22.87
CA ASP A 859 12.20 -3.36 -22.36
C ASP A 859 13.21 -2.43 -23.03
N GLY A 860 12.71 -1.32 -23.56
CA GLY A 860 13.45 -0.29 -24.29
C GLY A 860 13.98 -0.66 -25.67
N THR A 861 13.85 -1.93 -26.09
CA THR A 861 14.43 -2.44 -27.33
C THR A 861 13.35 -3.08 -28.21
N PRO A 862 12.84 -2.37 -29.26
CA PRO A 862 11.75 -2.88 -30.08
C PRO A 862 12.03 -4.24 -30.74
N SER A 863 11.17 -5.20 -30.44
CA SER A 863 11.19 -6.56 -30.98
C SER A 863 9.86 -6.82 -31.68
N ASN A 864 9.91 -7.20 -32.96
CA ASN A 864 8.74 -7.36 -33.84
C ASN A 864 7.69 -6.21 -33.77
N PRO A 865 8.09 -4.92 -33.75
CA PRO A 865 7.15 -3.82 -33.52
C PRO A 865 6.15 -3.65 -34.67
N VAL A 866 4.91 -3.29 -34.31
CA VAL A 866 3.95 -2.68 -35.22
C VAL A 866 4.40 -1.24 -35.50
N VAL A 867 4.55 -0.87 -36.78
CA VAL A 867 5.12 0.42 -37.19
C VAL A 867 4.08 1.29 -37.87
N PHE A 868 3.96 2.55 -37.44
CA PHE A 868 3.08 3.56 -38.03
C PHE A 868 3.89 4.79 -38.43
N THR A 869 3.72 5.28 -39.66
CA THR A 869 4.57 6.37 -40.21
C THR A 869 3.76 7.47 -40.89
N ALA A 870 4.20 8.72 -40.73
CA ALA A 870 3.84 9.87 -41.58
C ALA A 870 5.11 10.51 -42.13
N THR A 871 5.17 10.75 -43.45
CA THR A 871 6.31 11.35 -44.15
C THR A 871 5.92 12.71 -44.76
N ARG A 872 6.90 13.52 -45.19
CA ARG A 872 6.69 14.83 -45.82
C ARG A 872 5.98 15.85 -44.93
N LEU A 873 6.15 15.73 -43.61
CA LEU A 873 5.60 16.65 -42.63
C LEU A 873 6.33 17.99 -42.69
N ASN A 874 5.57 19.08 -42.67
CA ASN A 874 6.07 20.45 -42.70
C ASN A 874 5.34 21.22 -41.60
N LEU A 875 5.91 21.24 -40.39
CA LEU A 875 5.27 21.72 -39.16
C LEU A 875 6.29 22.46 -38.28
N ALA A 876 5.88 23.54 -37.64
CA ALA A 876 6.74 24.30 -36.73
C ALA A 876 6.70 23.69 -35.32
N TYR A 877 7.85 23.53 -34.67
CA TYR A 877 7.93 23.03 -33.29
C TYR A 877 7.52 24.12 -32.29
N THR A 878 6.62 23.80 -31.37
CA THR A 878 5.98 24.78 -30.47
C THR A 878 6.51 24.78 -29.04
N GLY A 879 7.58 24.03 -28.76
CA GLY A 879 8.16 23.91 -27.42
C GLY A 879 7.44 22.91 -26.50
N GLY A 880 6.51 22.12 -27.03
CA GLY A 880 5.78 21.09 -26.29
C GLY A 880 6.52 19.75 -26.19
N GLN A 881 5.87 18.76 -25.58
CA GLN A 881 6.31 17.36 -25.55
C GLN A 881 5.40 16.45 -26.38
N THR A 882 5.96 15.34 -26.86
CA THR A 882 5.21 14.27 -27.52
C THR A 882 4.19 13.65 -26.58
N GLY A 883 2.92 13.65 -26.98
CA GLY A 883 1.85 12.93 -26.30
C GLY A 883 1.28 11.80 -27.15
N PHE A 884 0.69 10.79 -26.52
CA PHE A 884 -0.06 9.74 -27.19
C PHE A 884 -1.10 9.13 -26.25
N ASP A 885 -2.06 8.43 -26.86
CA ASP A 885 -3.08 7.63 -26.19
C ASP A 885 -3.32 6.40 -27.07
N LEU A 886 -2.87 5.22 -26.60
CA LEU A 886 -2.92 3.95 -27.29
C LEU A 886 -3.91 3.02 -26.58
N PHE A 887 -4.94 2.62 -27.30
CA PHE A 887 -5.98 1.71 -26.84
C PHE A 887 -5.44 0.27 -26.93
N LEU A 888 -5.19 -0.37 -25.80
CA LEU A 888 -4.63 -1.73 -25.72
C LEU A 888 -5.60 -2.69 -25.03
N ASP A 889 -5.69 -3.92 -25.50
CA ASP A 889 -6.54 -4.97 -24.95
C ASP A 889 -5.76 -6.31 -25.03
N ALA A 890 -5.34 -6.84 -23.89
CA ALA A 890 -4.64 -8.13 -23.82
C ALA A 890 -5.60 -9.34 -23.85
N GLY A 891 -6.92 -9.09 -23.88
CA GLY A 891 -7.96 -10.12 -23.87
C GLY A 891 -8.02 -10.84 -22.53
N GLN A 892 -7.46 -12.04 -22.47
CA GLN A 892 -7.36 -12.84 -21.22
C GLN A 892 -5.89 -13.17 -20.91
N SER A 893 -4.96 -12.41 -21.47
CA SER A 893 -3.52 -12.69 -21.45
C SER A 893 -2.83 -12.05 -20.26
N VAL A 894 -2.57 -12.83 -19.21
CA VAL A 894 -1.90 -12.32 -18.00
C VAL A 894 -0.40 -12.09 -18.26
N GLY A 895 0.16 -11.03 -17.65
CA GLY A 895 1.61 -10.74 -17.71
C GLY A 895 2.08 -10.04 -18.99
N ASN A 896 1.15 -9.47 -19.78
CA ASN A 896 1.49 -8.69 -20.95
C ASN A 896 1.91 -7.25 -20.58
N GLY A 897 2.94 -6.73 -21.26
CA GLY A 897 3.40 -5.36 -21.10
C GLY A 897 3.84 -4.78 -22.44
N VAL A 898 3.17 -3.72 -22.89
CA VAL A 898 3.33 -3.14 -24.24
C VAL A 898 4.03 -1.80 -24.16
N GLN A 899 4.92 -1.52 -25.09
CA GLN A 899 5.82 -0.37 -25.09
C GLN A 899 5.78 0.39 -26.40
N ALA A 900 6.00 1.71 -26.33
CA ALA A 900 5.96 2.62 -27.45
C ALA A 900 7.26 3.42 -27.60
N ARG A 901 7.64 3.68 -28.85
CA ARG A 901 8.75 4.55 -29.23
C ARG A 901 8.31 5.49 -30.34
N VAL A 902 8.58 6.78 -30.17
CA VAL A 902 8.33 7.81 -31.18
C VAL A 902 9.68 8.30 -31.72
N SER A 903 9.83 8.35 -33.03
CA SER A 903 11.07 8.78 -33.71
C SER A 903 10.76 9.88 -34.72
N TYR A 904 11.59 10.92 -34.71
CA TYR A 904 11.49 12.12 -35.54
C TYR A 904 12.73 12.26 -36.42
N ASP A 905 12.51 12.24 -37.73
CA ASP A 905 13.41 12.68 -38.79
C ASP A 905 12.93 14.09 -39.15
N LEU A 906 13.72 15.12 -38.86
CA LEU A 906 13.29 16.51 -38.98
C LEU A 906 13.40 17.04 -40.42
N THR A 907 14.24 16.41 -41.26
CA THR A 907 14.63 16.95 -42.58
C THR A 907 14.13 16.12 -43.77
N GLY A 908 13.67 14.89 -43.52
CA GLY A 908 13.24 13.93 -44.53
C GLY A 908 14.41 13.14 -45.14
N ASP A 909 15.57 13.09 -44.49
CA ASP A 909 16.76 12.42 -45.01
C ASP A 909 16.83 10.91 -44.69
N GLY A 910 15.93 10.43 -43.84
CA GLY A 910 15.85 9.03 -43.43
C GLY A 910 16.62 8.67 -42.16
N THR A 911 17.26 9.65 -41.50
CA THR A 911 17.86 9.52 -40.17
C THR A 911 16.97 10.15 -39.09
N PHE A 912 16.97 9.60 -37.88
CA PHE A 912 16.13 10.11 -36.78
C PHE A 912 16.94 11.02 -35.85
N ASP A 913 16.76 12.34 -35.99
CA ASP A 913 17.36 13.38 -35.13
C ASP A 913 16.94 13.27 -33.65
N ARG A 914 15.73 12.76 -33.39
CA ARG A 914 15.17 12.62 -32.04
C ARG A 914 14.43 11.30 -31.91
N VAL A 915 14.78 10.51 -30.89
CA VAL A 915 14.10 9.25 -30.56
C VAL A 915 13.67 9.30 -29.10
N GLU A 916 12.43 8.90 -28.82
CA GLU A 916 11.79 8.93 -27.52
C GLU A 916 11.16 7.57 -27.22
N THR A 917 11.76 6.82 -26.30
CA THR A 917 11.27 5.52 -25.85
C THR A 917 10.60 5.68 -24.49
N TYR A 918 9.37 5.21 -24.37
CA TYR A 918 8.57 5.30 -23.15
C TYR A 918 8.68 4.02 -22.34
N ARG A 919 8.42 4.07 -21.03
CA ARG A 919 8.29 2.85 -20.23
C ARG A 919 7.13 2.00 -20.75
N TYR A 920 7.23 0.68 -20.63
CA TYR A 920 6.13 -0.20 -20.99
C TYR A 920 4.94 0.00 -20.05
N PHE A 921 3.75 -0.28 -20.56
CA PHE A 921 2.49 -0.30 -19.83
C PHE A 921 2.09 -1.75 -19.64
N ALA A 922 2.02 -2.20 -18.38
CA ALA A 922 1.47 -3.51 -18.04
C ALA A 922 -0.04 -3.48 -18.28
N THR A 923 -0.53 -4.43 -19.07
CA THR A 923 -1.95 -4.58 -19.42
C THR A 923 -2.60 -5.65 -18.55
N ASP A 924 -3.83 -5.42 -18.08
CA ASP A 924 -4.60 -6.40 -17.32
C ASP A 924 -5.19 -7.53 -18.21
N PRO A 925 -5.57 -8.70 -17.65
CA PRO A 925 -6.13 -9.82 -18.39
C PRO A 925 -7.67 -9.76 -18.50
N VAL A 926 -8.28 -8.57 -18.56
CA VAL A 926 -9.73 -8.38 -18.71
C VAL A 926 -10.06 -7.88 -20.12
N PRO A 927 -10.96 -8.54 -20.88
CA PRO A 927 -11.29 -8.12 -22.24
C PRO A 927 -11.90 -6.71 -22.30
N GLY A 928 -11.13 -5.75 -22.80
CA GLY A 928 -11.47 -4.33 -22.83
C GLY A 928 -10.27 -3.46 -23.17
N TYR A 929 -10.52 -2.21 -23.57
CA TYR A 929 -9.43 -1.28 -23.88
C TYR A 929 -8.95 -0.49 -22.66
N GLU A 930 -7.70 -0.71 -22.30
CA GLU A 930 -6.87 0.14 -21.45
C GLU A 930 -6.22 1.27 -22.27
N HIS A 931 -5.74 2.29 -21.55
CA HIS A 931 -5.20 3.52 -22.14
C HIS A 931 -3.71 3.71 -21.82
N TYR A 932 -2.84 3.21 -22.69
CA TYR A 932 -1.40 3.48 -22.61
C TYR A 932 -1.10 4.87 -23.17
N THR A 933 -0.72 5.80 -22.30
CA THR A 933 -0.41 7.19 -22.65
C THR A 933 1.05 7.55 -22.36
N GLN A 934 1.51 8.71 -22.84
CA GLN A 934 2.86 9.22 -22.54
C GLN A 934 3.15 9.36 -21.03
N ASN A 935 2.11 9.34 -20.18
CA ASN A 935 2.22 9.45 -18.72
C ASN A 935 2.88 8.23 -18.05
N ALA A 936 3.08 7.12 -18.77
CA ALA A 936 3.99 6.05 -18.33
C ALA A 936 5.45 6.53 -18.17
N GLY A 937 5.78 7.69 -18.76
CA GLY A 937 7.08 8.35 -18.63
C GLY A 937 8.08 7.92 -19.71
N LEU A 938 9.03 8.80 -19.99
CA LEU A 938 10.17 8.48 -20.83
C LEU A 938 11.11 7.52 -20.08
N GLN A 939 11.48 6.43 -20.75
CA GLN A 939 12.53 5.52 -20.32
C GLN A 939 13.89 5.97 -20.86
N SER A 940 13.93 6.43 -22.12
CA SER A 940 15.11 7.05 -22.72
C SER A 940 14.72 8.04 -23.82
N ALA A 941 15.56 9.05 -24.05
CA ALA A 941 15.41 9.97 -25.16
C ALA A 941 16.78 10.46 -25.67
N THR A 942 16.95 10.56 -26.98
CA THR A 942 18.19 11.00 -27.63
C THR A 942 17.93 12.17 -28.59
N GLY A 943 18.92 13.05 -28.77
CA GLY A 943 18.79 14.22 -29.64
C GLY A 943 17.72 15.22 -29.16
N ALA A 944 17.22 16.08 -30.06
CA ALA A 944 16.34 17.20 -29.71
C ALA A 944 15.22 17.42 -30.74
N LEU A 945 14.06 17.90 -30.26
CA LEU A 945 12.96 18.32 -31.12
C LEU A 945 13.28 19.66 -31.81
N GLY A 946 12.85 19.78 -33.06
CA GLY A 946 12.98 20.97 -33.91
C GLY A 946 11.93 20.94 -35.01
N ASN A 947 11.92 21.93 -35.91
CA ASN A 947 10.93 22.03 -36.99
C ASN A 947 10.99 20.82 -37.94
N LEU A 948 9.83 20.30 -38.34
CA LEU A 948 9.69 19.30 -39.40
C LEU A 948 9.67 20.03 -40.75
N SER A 949 10.59 19.68 -41.66
CA SER A 949 10.74 20.30 -42.99
C SER A 949 10.89 19.22 -44.06
N GLY A 950 9.78 18.63 -44.49
CA GLY A 950 9.76 17.40 -45.29
C GLY A 950 9.92 16.12 -44.47
N GLY A 951 10.03 16.26 -43.14
CA GLY A 951 10.39 15.22 -42.20
C GLY A 951 9.40 14.06 -42.04
N THR A 952 9.84 13.08 -41.26
CA THR A 952 9.13 11.82 -41.02
C THR A 952 8.94 11.61 -39.52
N VAL A 953 7.73 11.24 -39.12
CA VAL A 953 7.45 10.72 -37.77
C VAL A 953 7.06 9.26 -37.85
N LYS A 954 7.72 8.44 -37.03
CA LYS A 954 7.48 7.00 -36.89
C LYS A 954 7.09 6.69 -35.44
N VAL A 955 6.03 5.91 -35.26
CA VAL A 955 5.64 5.31 -33.98
C VAL A 955 5.83 3.79 -34.10
N GLU A 956 6.50 3.19 -33.14
CA GLU A 956 6.72 1.75 -33.02
C GLU A 956 6.07 1.24 -31.72
N VAL A 957 5.30 0.15 -31.79
CA VAL A 957 4.61 -0.46 -30.65
C VAL A 957 4.91 -1.97 -30.59
N TRP A 958 5.41 -2.48 -29.46
CA TRP A 958 5.78 -3.89 -29.28
C TRP A 958 5.45 -4.38 -27.86
N SER A 959 5.31 -5.69 -27.65
CA SER A 959 5.31 -6.24 -26.29
C SER A 959 6.74 -6.30 -25.76
N ALA A 960 7.01 -5.53 -24.70
CA ALA A 960 8.26 -5.57 -23.95
C ALA A 960 8.33 -6.82 -23.07
N ILE A 961 7.20 -7.25 -22.50
CA ILE A 961 7.05 -8.49 -21.73
C ILE A 961 5.72 -9.17 -22.07
N GLY A 962 5.61 -10.45 -21.71
CA GLY A 962 4.42 -11.27 -21.90
C GLY A 962 4.46 -12.17 -23.13
N VAL A 963 4.04 -13.42 -22.96
CA VAL A 963 4.10 -14.47 -23.99
C VAL A 963 3.11 -14.21 -25.13
N ASN A 964 1.95 -13.62 -24.81
CA ASN A 964 0.79 -13.58 -25.68
C ASN A 964 0.72 -12.27 -26.50
N PRO A 965 0.04 -12.25 -27.66
CA PRO A 965 -0.24 -11.01 -28.37
C PRO A 965 -1.26 -10.13 -27.64
N SER A 966 -1.13 -8.81 -27.79
CA SER A 966 -2.14 -7.83 -27.38
C SER A 966 -2.81 -7.20 -28.62
N THR A 967 -4.05 -6.73 -28.47
CA THR A 967 -4.78 -5.99 -29.50
C THR A 967 -4.52 -4.49 -29.33
N LEU A 968 -4.20 -3.79 -30.42
CA LEU A 968 -4.07 -2.35 -30.49
C LEU A 968 -5.22 -1.77 -31.32
N GLY A 969 -6.02 -0.88 -30.72
CA GLY A 969 -7.04 -0.11 -31.41
C GLY A 969 -6.42 0.88 -32.40
N THR A 970 -7.07 1.10 -33.54
CA THR A 970 -6.60 1.93 -34.65
C THR A 970 -7.77 2.65 -35.35
N GLY A 971 -7.48 3.48 -36.35
CA GLY A 971 -8.48 4.21 -37.13
C GLY A 971 -8.87 5.53 -36.48
N ASN A 972 -9.78 5.49 -35.50
CA ASN A 972 -10.18 6.65 -34.67
C ASN A 972 -9.92 6.46 -33.16
N GLN A 973 -9.31 5.33 -32.78
CA GLN A 973 -8.96 5.03 -31.39
C GLN A 973 -7.59 5.62 -31.05
N SER A 974 -6.51 4.86 -31.26
CA SER A 974 -5.15 5.25 -30.87
C SER A 974 -4.63 6.46 -31.64
N VAL A 975 -3.97 7.37 -30.92
CA VAL A 975 -3.60 8.70 -31.41
C VAL A 975 -2.24 9.16 -30.84
N VAL A 976 -1.45 9.83 -31.66
CA VAL A 976 -0.25 10.60 -31.26
C VAL A 976 -0.51 12.09 -31.47
N LYS A 977 -0.07 12.91 -30.52
CA LYS A 977 -0.18 14.37 -30.48
C LYS A 977 1.24 14.93 -30.55
N LEU A 978 1.63 15.39 -31.72
CA LEU A 978 2.97 15.90 -31.99
C LEU A 978 3.10 17.33 -31.41
N PRO A 979 4.24 17.72 -30.80
CA PRO A 979 4.46 19.04 -30.20
C PRO A 979 4.71 20.17 -31.23
N TYR A 980 3.80 20.31 -32.19
CA TYR A 980 3.96 21.16 -33.37
C TYR A 980 2.70 21.97 -33.69
N SER A 981 2.79 22.87 -34.67
CA SER A 981 1.71 23.63 -35.31
C SER A 981 1.87 23.71 -36.82
#